data_AF-A0A9Q1LS86-F1
#
_entry.id   AF-A0A9Q1LS86-F1
#
_cell.length_a   1.000
_cell.length_b   1.000
_cell.length_c   1.000
_cell.angle_alpha   90.00
_cell.angle_beta   90.00
_cell.angle_gamma   90.00
#
_symmetry.space_group_name_H-M   'P 1'
#
loop_
_entity.id
_entity.type
_entity.pdbx_description
1 polymer ?
#
loop_
_entity_poly.entity_id
_entity_poly.type
_entity_poly.pdbx_seq_one_letter_code
_entity_poly.pdbx_strand_id
1 'polypeptide(L)'
;MCCTVALSNSPVFSPSSVPSPSSFRCKTSSSSYSPETLTSSSSPSSPSSPLRILRIQKPPPSNLIRASTTTDCSTCTILKRKRPTRLDLPVASMSFGNFPVTTPAGVADLVEVEGDDYSVCCKRGRKGAMEDRHSAIVNLQGDSKQGVFGIFDGHGGVKAAEFAAENLIKNIMNELGNTTTDEKIETAVRNGYLKTDTEFLNQEVRGGSCCVTALIQKGNLVVSNAGDCRAVVSRGGVAEALTSDHRPSRQDEKDRIEASGGYVDCCHGVWRIQGSLAVSRSIGDQYLKQWVTAEPETRILGLKSELEFLVLASDGLWDKFQTHFPSLAKKSNFASNFSCICSCFVSMSDDEREEKELDLTSPEVVTKYKSAAEIVNKALQLVLSECKPKAKIVDLCEKGDGYIKEQTGNMYKNVKKKIERGVAFPTCISVNNTVCHFSPLSSDETVLEEGDILKIDMGCHIDGFIAVVGHTHVLHEGPVTGRAADVIAAANTAAEVALRLVRPGKKNSDVTEAIQKVAAAYDCKIVEGVLSHQMKQFVIDGNKVVLSVSNPDTRVDEAEFEENEVYSIDIVTSTGGGKPKLDEKQTTIYKRAVDKSYNLKMKASRFIFSEISQKFPIMPFTARDLEEKRGRLGLVECVNHELLQPYPVLHEKPGDLVAHIKFTVLLMPNGSDRVTSHALQELKPTKTIEDEPEIKAWLALPVKTKKKGGGKKKKGRKGDKVEESSQAEPMEG
;
A
#
# COMPACT_ATOMS: atom_id res chain seq x y z
N MET A 1 9.12 3.69 -15.76
CA MET A 1 8.27 3.68 -16.97
C MET A 1 7.79 2.26 -17.13
N CYS A 2 6.87 1.92 -18.03
CA CYS A 2 6.56 0.51 -18.24
C CYS A 2 6.58 0.17 -19.72
N CYS A 3 7.20 -0.95 -20.04
CA CYS A 3 7.18 -1.56 -21.36
C CYS A 3 6.82 -3.03 -21.21
N THR A 4 5.77 -3.47 -21.90
CA THR A 4 5.24 -4.84 -21.81
C THR A 4 5.13 -5.44 -23.19
N VAL A 5 5.61 -6.67 -23.38
CA VAL A 5 5.37 -7.50 -24.57
C VAL A 5 4.61 -8.74 -24.14
N ALA A 6 3.46 -9.01 -24.78
CA ALA A 6 2.70 -10.24 -24.59
C ALA A 6 2.69 -11.09 -25.88
N LEU A 7 2.93 -12.41 -25.76
CA LEU A 7 2.92 -13.41 -26.84
C LEU A 7 1.84 -14.46 -26.57
N SER A 8 0.99 -14.81 -27.53
CA SER A 8 -0.12 -15.77 -27.32
C SER A 8 -0.43 -16.62 -28.56
N ASN A 9 -0.82 -17.89 -28.38
CA ASN A 9 -1.49 -18.78 -29.35
C ASN A 9 -1.09 -18.69 -30.84
N SER A 10 0.19 -18.45 -31.13
CA SER A 10 0.74 -18.53 -32.49
C SER A 10 0.88 -20.00 -32.95
N PRO A 11 0.91 -20.30 -34.27
CA PRO A 11 1.40 -21.58 -34.79
C PRO A 11 2.75 -22.02 -34.20
N VAL A 12 3.53 -21.07 -33.64
CA VAL A 12 4.72 -21.25 -32.80
C VAL A 12 4.51 -22.26 -31.66
N PHE A 13 3.35 -22.26 -31.00
CA PHE A 13 3.04 -23.05 -29.80
C PHE A 13 2.29 -24.37 -30.08
N SER A 14 2.03 -24.69 -31.36
CA SER A 14 1.29 -25.88 -31.77
C SER A 14 2.22 -26.97 -32.34
N PRO A 15 2.18 -28.22 -31.83
CA PRO A 15 2.91 -29.34 -32.44
C PRO A 15 2.35 -29.68 -33.84
N SER A 16 3.20 -30.26 -34.70
CA SER A 16 2.93 -30.58 -36.11
C SER A 16 1.67 -31.43 -36.30
N SER A 17 0.71 -30.92 -37.08
CA SER A 17 -0.51 -31.64 -37.47
C SER A 17 -0.23 -32.64 -38.59
N VAL A 18 -0.48 -33.92 -38.29
CA VAL A 18 -0.63 -35.01 -39.28
C VAL A 18 -1.90 -34.75 -40.11
N PRO A 19 -1.96 -35.08 -41.43
CA PRO A 19 -3.09 -34.72 -42.27
C PRO A 19 -4.38 -35.41 -41.84
N SER A 20 -5.46 -34.65 -41.85
CA SER A 20 -6.83 -35.08 -41.59
C SER A 20 -7.35 -36.05 -42.68
N PRO A 21 -8.12 -37.10 -42.32
CA PRO A 21 -9.03 -37.72 -43.26
C PRO A 21 -10.42 -37.09 -43.17
N SER A 22 -10.97 -36.88 -44.36
CA SER A 22 -12.31 -36.38 -44.65
C SER A 22 -13.43 -37.32 -44.17
N SER A 23 -14.54 -36.68 -43.79
CA SER A 23 -15.93 -37.13 -43.91
C SER A 23 -16.23 -38.64 -43.96
N PHE A 24 -16.90 -39.21 -42.96
CA PHE A 24 -18.01 -40.14 -43.20
C PHE A 24 -18.99 -40.23 -42.02
N ARG A 25 -20.25 -40.43 -42.38
CA ARG A 25 -21.48 -40.52 -41.58
C ARG A 25 -21.46 -41.62 -40.51
N CYS A 26 -22.07 -41.28 -39.36
CA CYS A 26 -23.06 -42.03 -38.57
C CYS A 26 -23.23 -43.54 -38.85
N LYS A 27 -23.02 -44.40 -37.82
CA LYS A 27 -24.06 -45.25 -37.21
C LYS A 27 -23.55 -46.03 -35.97
N THR A 28 -24.50 -46.23 -35.07
CA THR A 28 -24.58 -47.02 -33.83
C THR A 28 -23.95 -48.43 -33.86
N SER A 29 -23.32 -48.86 -32.75
CA SER A 29 -23.75 -50.02 -31.93
C SER A 29 -22.74 -50.44 -30.83
N SER A 30 -23.27 -50.53 -29.60
CA SER A 30 -23.05 -51.47 -28.48
C SER A 30 -21.69 -52.14 -28.16
N SER A 31 -21.41 -52.10 -26.84
CA SER A 31 -20.84 -53.17 -25.97
C SER A 31 -19.34 -53.48 -26.16
N SER A 32 -18.53 -53.85 -25.16
CA SER A 32 -18.58 -54.04 -23.70
C SER A 32 -17.17 -54.51 -23.30
N TYR A 33 -16.87 -54.51 -21.99
CA TYR A 33 -15.75 -55.15 -21.28
C TYR A 33 -14.50 -54.30 -20.95
N SER A 34 -14.39 -54.02 -19.65
CA SER A 34 -13.18 -53.85 -18.83
C SER A 34 -12.64 -55.25 -18.42
N PRO A 35 -11.72 -55.40 -17.43
CA PRO A 35 -10.64 -54.55 -16.90
C PRO A 35 -9.31 -55.36 -16.74
N GLU A 36 -8.31 -54.80 -16.05
CA GLU A 36 -7.34 -55.43 -15.10
C GLU A 36 -5.95 -54.75 -15.19
N THR A 37 -5.49 -53.95 -14.21
CA THR A 37 -4.96 -54.17 -12.83
C THR A 37 -3.45 -54.44 -12.74
N LEU A 38 -2.90 -54.02 -11.58
CA LEU A 38 -1.63 -54.37 -10.90
C LEU A 38 -0.55 -53.26 -10.93
N THR A 39 -0.38 -52.46 -9.86
CA THR A 39 0.43 -52.68 -8.60
C THR A 39 1.94 -52.74 -8.86
N SER A 40 2.88 -52.29 -8.03
CA SER A 40 3.02 -51.53 -6.79
C SER A 40 4.53 -51.50 -6.48
N SER A 41 4.95 -50.67 -5.51
CA SER A 41 5.98 -50.96 -4.47
C SER A 41 7.29 -50.13 -4.45
N SER A 42 7.35 -49.27 -3.42
CA SER A 42 8.34 -49.14 -2.33
C SER A 42 9.84 -48.83 -2.56
N SER A 43 10.27 -47.85 -1.74
CA SER A 43 11.58 -47.31 -1.29
C SER A 43 12.55 -48.38 -0.69
N PRO A 44 13.79 -48.10 -0.13
CA PRO A 44 14.18 -46.97 0.76
C PRO A 44 15.68 -46.49 0.85
N SER A 45 15.90 -45.46 1.70
CA SER A 45 16.98 -45.21 2.69
C SER A 45 18.38 -44.59 2.36
N SER A 46 18.83 -43.73 3.30
CA SER A 46 20.03 -42.84 3.44
C SER A 46 21.34 -43.55 3.93
N PRO A 47 22.54 -42.90 4.13
CA PRO A 47 22.87 -42.05 5.32
C PRO A 47 24.06 -40.98 5.28
N SER A 48 24.03 -40.02 6.24
CA SER A 48 25.05 -39.30 7.12
C SER A 48 26.47 -38.71 6.74
N SER A 49 26.67 -37.39 7.04
CA SER A 49 27.75 -36.59 7.78
C SER A 49 29.28 -36.60 7.41
N PRO A 50 30.23 -35.73 7.95
CA PRO A 50 30.24 -34.59 8.93
C PRO A 50 31.19 -33.34 8.65
N LEU A 51 31.34 -32.45 9.67
CA LEU A 51 31.97 -31.10 9.86
C LEU A 51 33.52 -30.90 9.76
N ARG A 52 33.99 -29.64 9.57
CA ARG A 52 35.26 -29.08 10.15
C ARG A 52 35.35 -27.53 10.21
N ILE A 53 36.06 -27.02 11.23
CA ILE A 53 36.33 -25.63 11.67
C ILE A 53 37.72 -25.14 11.20
N LEU A 54 37.94 -23.84 10.96
CA LEU A 54 39.23 -23.13 11.24
C LEU A 54 39.10 -21.59 11.33
N ARG A 55 39.78 -21.00 12.32
CA ARG A 55 40.06 -19.56 12.60
C ARG A 55 41.31 -19.10 11.83
N ILE A 56 41.48 -17.79 11.56
CA ILE A 56 42.78 -17.05 11.63
C ILE A 56 42.57 -15.52 11.69
N GLN A 57 43.53 -14.84 12.33
CA GLN A 57 43.62 -13.45 12.80
C GLN A 57 44.21 -12.43 11.78
N LYS A 58 44.09 -11.12 12.13
CA LYS A 58 44.63 -9.87 11.55
C LYS A 58 46.15 -9.68 11.78
N PRO A 59 46.88 -8.85 10.98
CA PRO A 59 47.37 -7.53 11.47
C PRO A 59 47.44 -6.38 10.39
N PRO A 60 47.85 -5.14 10.76
CA PRO A 60 47.59 -3.84 10.05
C PRO A 60 48.90 -3.12 9.56
N PRO A 61 49.03 -1.77 9.55
CA PRO A 61 48.51 -0.75 8.60
C PRO A 61 49.62 0.15 7.98
N SER A 62 49.27 1.07 7.06
CA SER A 62 50.12 2.25 6.78
C SER A 62 49.30 3.50 6.41
N ASN A 63 49.81 4.63 6.91
CA ASN A 63 49.24 5.98 6.98
C ASN A 63 49.63 6.87 5.76
N LEU A 64 49.05 8.10 5.76
CA LEU A 64 49.63 9.38 5.26
C LEU A 64 49.56 9.56 3.72
N ILE A 65 49.12 10.69 3.11
CA ILE A 65 49.23 12.13 3.42
C ILE A 65 48.12 12.95 2.72
N ARG A 66 47.79 14.07 3.36
CA ARG A 66 46.98 15.21 2.94
C ARG A 66 47.80 16.18 2.07
N ALA A 67 47.23 16.70 0.97
CA ALA A 67 47.64 17.99 0.43
C ALA A 67 46.49 18.69 -0.29
N SER A 68 46.16 19.87 0.22
CA SER A 68 45.26 20.89 -0.30
C SER A 68 46.03 21.90 -1.12
N THR A 69 45.49 22.36 -2.24
CA THR A 69 45.75 23.72 -2.75
C THR A 69 44.54 24.27 -3.50
N THR A 70 44.22 25.50 -3.13
CA THR A 70 43.16 26.41 -3.55
C THR A 70 43.61 27.29 -4.71
N THR A 71 42.69 27.66 -5.61
CA THR A 71 42.67 28.98 -6.30
C THR A 71 41.30 29.26 -6.95
N ASP A 72 40.52 30.14 -6.32
CA ASP A 72 39.84 31.36 -6.84
C ASP A 72 39.87 31.63 -8.37
N CYS A 73 38.91 32.29 -9.05
CA CYS A 73 37.71 33.05 -8.68
C CYS A 73 36.95 33.47 -9.98
N SER A 74 35.68 33.90 -9.82
CA SER A 74 34.93 34.92 -10.60
C SER A 74 34.24 34.62 -11.96
N THR A 75 32.92 34.44 -11.84
CA THR A 75 31.79 35.08 -12.56
C THR A 75 32.01 35.86 -13.86
N CYS A 76 31.18 35.58 -14.89
CA CYS A 76 30.36 36.59 -15.59
C CYS A 76 29.27 35.98 -16.50
N THR A 77 28.27 36.81 -16.79
CA THR A 77 26.87 36.54 -17.18
C THR A 77 26.56 36.29 -18.68
N ILE A 78 25.52 35.48 -18.92
CA ILE A 78 24.42 35.52 -19.92
C ILE A 78 24.69 36.19 -21.28
N LEU A 79 24.40 35.50 -22.40
CA LEU A 79 23.56 36.01 -23.51
C LEU A 79 23.05 34.88 -24.45
N LYS A 80 21.73 34.88 -24.69
CA LYS A 80 20.97 33.98 -25.58
C LYS A 80 21.25 34.28 -27.07
N ARG A 81 21.33 33.25 -27.91
CA ARG A 81 21.07 33.33 -29.36
C ARG A 81 20.25 32.12 -29.84
N LYS A 82 19.09 32.40 -30.45
CA LYS A 82 18.25 31.49 -31.25
C LYS A 82 18.64 31.58 -32.73
N ARG A 83 18.49 30.49 -33.48
CA ARG A 83 18.04 30.35 -34.91
C ARG A 83 18.32 28.91 -35.39
N PRO A 84 17.70 28.39 -36.48
CA PRO A 84 16.34 28.57 -36.99
C PRO A 84 15.67 27.22 -37.38
N THR A 85 14.40 27.29 -37.80
CA THR A 85 13.59 26.20 -38.39
C THR A 85 14.15 25.71 -39.74
N ARG A 86 14.07 24.40 -40.02
CA ARG A 86 14.49 23.82 -41.31
C ARG A 86 13.42 22.89 -41.90
N LEU A 87 12.98 23.31 -43.09
CA LEU A 87 12.24 22.69 -44.19
C LEU A 87 11.93 21.19 -44.17
N ASP A 88 10.64 20.89 -44.43
CA ASP A 88 10.13 19.59 -44.89
C ASP A 88 10.26 19.43 -46.42
N LEU A 89 10.69 18.25 -46.85
CA LEU A 89 10.55 17.74 -48.22
C LEU A 89 10.09 16.27 -48.15
N PRO A 90 9.09 15.84 -48.96
CA PRO A 90 8.56 14.48 -48.92
C PRO A 90 9.34 13.57 -49.88
N VAL A 91 9.69 12.35 -49.47
CA VAL A 91 10.13 11.29 -50.40
C VAL A 91 9.49 9.96 -50.05
N ALA A 92 8.97 9.33 -51.09
CA ALA A 92 8.17 8.12 -51.14
C ALA A 92 8.88 6.86 -50.63
N SER A 93 8.07 5.93 -50.10
CA SER A 93 8.48 4.60 -49.64
C SER A 93 8.79 3.66 -50.79
N MET A 94 10.00 3.09 -50.78
CA MET A 94 10.36 1.83 -51.44
C MET A 94 10.72 0.84 -50.34
N SER A 95 10.02 -0.29 -50.28
CA SER A 95 10.17 -1.34 -49.27
C SER A 95 11.30 -2.30 -49.62
N PHE A 96 12.25 -2.58 -48.71
CA PHE A 96 13.01 -3.83 -48.61
C PHE A 96 13.77 -3.91 -47.26
N GLY A 97 13.53 -4.99 -46.49
CA GLY A 97 14.30 -5.38 -45.29
C GLY A 97 13.44 -5.59 -44.01
N ASN A 98 13.52 -6.76 -43.36
CA ASN A 98 12.97 -6.97 -42.01
C ASN A 98 13.80 -6.16 -41.00
N PHE A 99 13.39 -4.92 -40.72
CA PHE A 99 13.98 -4.10 -39.66
C PHE A 99 13.31 -4.42 -38.32
N PRO A 100 14.06 -4.46 -37.19
CA PRO A 100 13.47 -4.64 -35.87
C PRO A 100 12.49 -3.50 -35.57
N VAL A 101 11.29 -3.84 -35.10
CA VAL A 101 10.34 -2.84 -34.62
C VAL A 101 10.84 -2.34 -33.27
N THR A 102 11.12 -1.04 -33.19
CA THR A 102 11.66 -0.35 -32.00
C THR A 102 10.75 0.81 -31.60
N THR A 103 10.82 1.24 -30.33
CA THR A 103 9.99 2.34 -29.83
C THR A 103 10.40 3.68 -30.50
N PRO A 104 9.46 4.46 -31.08
CA PRO A 104 9.79 5.76 -31.66
C PRO A 104 10.35 6.73 -30.61
N ALA A 105 11.38 7.50 -30.95
CA ALA A 105 12.01 8.51 -30.07
C ALA A 105 11.14 9.77 -29.81
N GLY A 106 9.81 9.66 -29.93
CA GLY A 106 8.86 10.78 -29.87
C GLY A 106 8.19 10.99 -28.51
N VAL A 107 7.55 12.15 -28.35
CA VAL A 107 6.87 12.64 -27.12
C VAL A 107 5.53 11.93 -26.82
N ALA A 108 5.31 10.74 -27.39
CA ALA A 108 4.06 10.01 -27.19
C ALA A 108 4.03 9.36 -25.79
N ASP A 109 3.00 9.67 -25.00
CA ASP A 109 2.86 9.15 -23.62
C ASP A 109 2.49 7.66 -23.56
N LEU A 110 1.89 7.14 -24.64
CA LEU A 110 1.52 5.75 -24.80
C LEU A 110 1.86 5.31 -26.23
N VAL A 111 2.54 4.17 -26.37
CA VAL A 111 2.84 3.53 -27.65
C VAL A 111 2.29 2.11 -27.59
N GLU A 112 1.30 1.82 -28.44
CA GLU A 112 0.78 0.47 -28.64
C GLU A 112 1.23 -0.02 -30.02
N VAL A 113 1.83 -1.21 -30.06
CA VAL A 113 2.20 -1.90 -31.29
C VAL A 113 1.52 -3.26 -31.29
N GLU A 114 0.75 -3.55 -32.32
CA GLU A 114 0.11 -4.84 -32.52
C GLU A 114 0.73 -5.51 -33.75
N GLY A 115 1.31 -6.69 -33.55
CA GLY A 115 1.73 -7.59 -34.61
C GLY A 115 0.84 -8.84 -34.63
N ASP A 116 0.98 -9.67 -35.66
CA ASP A 116 0.10 -10.83 -35.87
C ASP A 116 0.09 -11.81 -34.68
N ASP A 117 1.20 -11.93 -33.95
CA ASP A 117 1.41 -12.91 -32.86
C ASP A 117 1.91 -12.28 -31.53
N TYR A 118 1.99 -10.94 -31.46
CA TYR A 118 2.44 -10.24 -30.26
C TYR A 118 1.83 -8.85 -30.12
N SER A 119 1.74 -8.36 -28.88
CA SER A 119 1.36 -6.98 -28.58
C SER A 119 2.40 -6.33 -27.69
N VAL A 120 2.71 -5.07 -27.95
CA VAL A 120 3.60 -4.24 -27.13
C VAL A 120 2.86 -3.01 -26.65
N CYS A 121 3.03 -2.69 -25.37
CA CYS A 121 2.59 -1.42 -24.81
C CYS A 121 3.75 -0.76 -24.06
N CYS A 122 4.14 0.44 -24.48
CA CYS A 122 5.08 1.30 -23.77
C CYS A 122 4.33 2.50 -23.22
N LYS A 123 4.53 2.83 -21.94
CA LYS A 123 3.99 4.02 -21.32
C LYS A 123 5.05 4.84 -20.60
N ARG A 124 5.10 6.13 -20.93
CA ARG A 124 5.96 7.08 -20.24
C ARG A 124 5.36 7.43 -18.88
N GLY A 125 6.11 7.16 -17.82
CA GLY A 125 5.80 7.58 -16.46
C GLY A 125 6.15 9.06 -16.22
N ARG A 126 6.40 9.45 -14.96
CA ARG A 126 6.66 10.86 -14.57
C ARG A 126 8.01 11.43 -15.05
N LYS A 127 8.86 10.63 -15.70
CA LYS A 127 10.17 11.05 -16.21
C LYS A 127 10.01 11.89 -17.49
N GLY A 128 10.93 12.83 -17.72
CA GLY A 128 10.88 13.73 -18.88
C GLY A 128 11.00 13.03 -20.24
N ALA A 129 11.61 11.84 -20.29
CA ALA A 129 11.74 11.01 -21.49
C ALA A 129 11.37 9.55 -21.18
N MET A 130 10.87 8.82 -22.18
CA MET A 130 10.74 7.37 -22.12
C MET A 130 12.15 6.76 -22.24
N GLU A 131 12.66 6.13 -21.18
CA GLU A 131 13.98 5.46 -21.18
C GLU A 131 13.89 3.99 -21.54
N ASP A 132 12.75 3.32 -21.33
CA ASP A 132 12.60 1.92 -21.73
C ASP A 132 12.43 1.78 -23.25
N ARG A 133 12.93 0.67 -23.80
CA ARG A 133 12.80 0.28 -25.20
C ARG A 133 12.32 -1.17 -25.28
N HIS A 134 11.80 -1.52 -26.46
CA HIS A 134 11.56 -2.90 -26.83
C HIS A 134 12.19 -3.21 -28.19
N SER A 135 12.36 -4.50 -28.45
CA SER A 135 12.70 -5.02 -29.76
C SER A 135 11.90 -6.29 -30.00
N ALA A 136 11.24 -6.37 -31.15
CA ALA A 136 10.49 -7.55 -31.57
C ALA A 136 10.86 -7.91 -33.01
N ILE A 137 11.30 -9.14 -33.21
CA ILE A 137 11.60 -9.71 -34.52
C ILE A 137 10.81 -11.01 -34.66
N VAL A 138 9.83 -11.01 -35.56
CA VAL A 138 9.03 -12.19 -35.91
C VAL A 138 9.46 -12.76 -37.26
N ASN A 139 9.04 -13.98 -37.58
CA ASN A 139 9.34 -14.67 -38.83
C ASN A 139 10.84 -14.85 -39.06
N LEU A 140 11.60 -15.20 -38.01
CA LEU A 140 13.05 -15.39 -38.14
C LEU A 140 13.35 -16.49 -39.16
N GLN A 141 14.29 -16.20 -40.07
CA GLN A 141 14.68 -17.11 -41.16
C GLN A 141 13.49 -17.54 -42.06
N GLY A 142 12.41 -16.75 -42.10
CA GLY A 142 11.20 -17.06 -42.87
C GLY A 142 10.26 -18.06 -42.21
N ASP A 143 10.53 -18.47 -40.97
CA ASP A 143 9.68 -19.37 -40.18
C ASP A 143 8.79 -18.57 -39.23
N SER A 144 7.47 -18.61 -39.46
CA SER A 144 6.49 -17.95 -38.59
C SER A 144 6.45 -18.54 -37.18
N LYS A 145 7.09 -19.69 -36.96
CA LYS A 145 7.24 -20.30 -35.64
C LYS A 145 8.46 -19.81 -34.85
N GLN A 146 9.21 -18.84 -35.38
CA GLN A 146 10.43 -18.34 -34.75
C GLN A 146 10.39 -16.81 -34.56
N GLY A 147 10.80 -16.37 -33.37
CA GLY A 147 10.83 -14.95 -33.02
C GLY A 147 11.79 -14.64 -31.86
N VAL A 148 12.27 -13.40 -31.80
CA VAL A 148 13.02 -12.87 -30.66
C VAL A 148 12.34 -11.60 -30.17
N PHE A 149 12.18 -11.51 -28.85
CA PHE A 149 11.58 -10.38 -28.16
C PHE A 149 12.51 -9.90 -27.06
N GLY A 150 12.52 -8.60 -26.80
CA GLY A 150 13.34 -8.00 -25.75
C GLY A 150 12.68 -6.77 -25.15
N ILE A 151 12.80 -6.63 -23.83
CA ILE A 151 12.47 -5.44 -23.05
C ILE A 151 13.75 -4.91 -22.42
N PHE A 152 13.95 -3.61 -22.55
CA PHE A 152 15.15 -2.89 -22.13
C PHE A 152 14.71 -1.73 -21.26
N ASP A 153 14.84 -1.84 -19.95
CA ASP A 153 14.52 -0.79 -18.99
C ASP A 153 15.74 0.10 -18.80
N GLY A 154 15.61 1.40 -19.07
CA GLY A 154 16.72 2.33 -19.10
C GLY A 154 16.82 3.16 -17.82
N HIS A 155 18.05 3.36 -17.33
CA HIS A 155 18.33 4.26 -16.21
C HIS A 155 19.56 5.13 -16.46
N GLY A 156 19.53 6.36 -15.95
CA GLY A 156 20.60 7.32 -16.16
C GLY A 156 20.69 7.84 -17.60
N GLY A 157 19.61 7.73 -18.38
CA GLY A 157 19.50 8.13 -19.78
C GLY A 157 18.89 7.06 -20.67
N VAL A 158 18.48 7.45 -21.89
CA VAL A 158 17.84 6.56 -22.88
C VAL A 158 18.82 5.67 -23.66
N LYS A 159 20.09 6.09 -23.74
CA LYS A 159 21.05 5.58 -24.73
C LYS A 159 21.42 4.11 -24.53
N ALA A 160 21.51 3.63 -23.28
CA ALA A 160 21.82 2.24 -23.00
C ALA A 160 20.71 1.29 -23.48
N ALA A 161 19.45 1.64 -23.19
CA ALA A 161 18.29 0.88 -23.63
C ALA A 161 18.10 0.93 -25.15
N GLU A 162 18.34 2.09 -25.79
CA GLU A 162 18.35 2.23 -27.26
C GLU A 162 19.41 1.32 -27.89
N PHE A 163 20.64 1.39 -27.39
CA PHE A 163 21.73 0.58 -27.89
C PHE A 163 21.46 -0.92 -27.72
N ALA A 164 20.95 -1.32 -26.55
CA ALA A 164 20.60 -2.71 -26.29
C ALA A 164 19.47 -3.20 -27.21
N ALA A 165 18.42 -2.40 -27.43
CA ALA A 165 17.32 -2.74 -28.34
C ALA A 165 17.76 -2.91 -29.80
N GLU A 166 18.74 -2.13 -30.24
CA GLU A 166 19.27 -2.19 -31.61
C GLU A 166 20.28 -3.32 -31.84
N ASN A 167 21.05 -3.70 -30.82
CA ASN A 167 22.25 -4.53 -30.99
C ASN A 167 22.21 -5.87 -30.24
N LEU A 168 21.50 -6.00 -29.12
CA LEU A 168 21.54 -7.22 -28.30
C LEU A 168 21.05 -8.44 -29.07
N ILE A 169 19.88 -8.34 -29.69
CA ILE A 169 19.31 -9.46 -30.47
C ILE A 169 20.24 -9.83 -31.64
N LYS A 170 20.84 -8.86 -32.32
CA LYS A 170 21.78 -9.11 -33.42
C LYS A 170 23.01 -9.86 -32.93
N ASN A 171 23.57 -9.44 -31.80
CA ASN A 171 24.74 -10.08 -31.21
C ASN A 171 24.43 -11.51 -30.75
N ILE A 172 23.28 -11.74 -30.11
CA ILE A 172 22.83 -13.10 -29.76
C ILE A 172 22.70 -13.97 -31.02
N MET A 173 22.06 -13.47 -32.07
CA MET A 173 21.87 -14.24 -33.31
C MET A 173 23.18 -14.55 -34.04
N ASN A 174 24.14 -13.62 -34.02
CA ASN A 174 25.47 -13.83 -34.60
C ASN A 174 26.27 -14.92 -33.87
N GLU A 175 26.18 -14.95 -32.53
CA GLU A 175 26.82 -15.99 -31.71
C GLU A 175 26.12 -17.35 -31.82
N LEU A 176 24.80 -17.34 -32.03
CA LEU A 176 23.98 -18.57 -32.08
C LEU A 176 24.31 -19.43 -33.31
N GLY A 177 24.51 -18.82 -34.48
CA GLY A 177 24.82 -19.53 -35.73
C GLY A 177 23.83 -20.67 -36.03
N ASN A 178 24.35 -21.87 -36.35
CA ASN A 178 23.55 -23.10 -36.63
C ASN A 178 23.41 -24.03 -35.42
N THR A 179 23.67 -23.54 -34.22
CA THR A 179 23.75 -24.33 -32.99
C THR A 179 22.41 -24.97 -32.61
N THR A 180 22.46 -26.16 -31.98
CA THR A 180 21.27 -26.92 -31.57
C THR A 180 21.28 -27.44 -30.13
N THR A 181 22.39 -27.33 -29.39
CA THR A 181 22.50 -27.86 -28.01
C THR A 181 22.33 -26.75 -26.98
N ASP A 182 21.57 -27.01 -25.93
CA ASP A 182 21.23 -26.07 -24.85
C ASP A 182 22.45 -25.33 -24.27
N GLU A 183 23.54 -26.04 -23.93
CA GLU A 183 24.77 -25.43 -23.39
C GLU A 183 25.40 -24.39 -24.32
N LYS A 184 25.34 -24.66 -25.63
CA LYS A 184 25.88 -23.75 -26.65
C LYS A 184 24.93 -22.58 -26.91
N ILE A 185 23.61 -22.78 -26.76
CA ILE A 185 22.61 -21.71 -26.81
C ILE A 185 22.82 -20.75 -25.63
N GLU A 186 22.93 -21.28 -24.41
CA GLU A 186 23.20 -20.48 -23.20
C GLU A 186 24.52 -19.71 -23.33
N THR A 187 25.57 -20.36 -23.84
CA THR A 187 26.86 -19.73 -24.12
C THR A 187 26.74 -18.61 -25.16
N ALA A 188 25.99 -18.83 -26.25
CA ALA A 188 25.78 -17.82 -27.28
C ALA A 188 25.01 -16.61 -26.75
N VAL A 189 23.95 -16.84 -25.96
CA VAL A 189 23.19 -15.76 -25.33
C VAL A 189 24.07 -14.98 -24.35
N ARG A 190 24.82 -15.67 -23.49
CA ARG A 190 25.77 -15.05 -22.56
C ARG A 190 26.79 -14.17 -23.31
N ASN A 191 27.41 -14.70 -24.37
CA ASN A 191 28.35 -13.95 -25.20
C ASN A 191 27.68 -12.75 -25.87
N GLY A 192 26.44 -12.89 -26.35
CA GLY A 192 25.67 -11.80 -26.94
C GLY A 192 25.48 -10.62 -25.97
N TYR A 193 25.09 -10.90 -24.73
CA TYR A 193 24.95 -9.89 -23.67
C TYR A 193 26.29 -9.20 -23.34
N LEU A 194 27.35 -9.98 -23.10
CA LEU A 194 28.67 -9.44 -22.77
C LEU A 194 29.28 -8.62 -23.91
N LYS A 195 29.05 -9.05 -25.15
CA LYS A 195 29.49 -8.32 -26.35
C LYS A 195 28.76 -6.98 -26.48
N THR A 196 27.44 -6.98 -26.34
CA THR A 196 26.65 -5.73 -26.37
C THR A 196 27.07 -4.78 -25.26
N ASP A 197 27.35 -5.28 -24.06
CA ASP A 197 27.86 -4.46 -22.95
C ASP A 197 29.22 -3.85 -23.29
N THR A 198 30.16 -4.64 -23.80
CA THR A 198 31.48 -4.16 -24.22
C THR A 198 31.37 -3.10 -25.32
N GLU A 199 30.53 -3.33 -26.33
CA GLU A 199 30.29 -2.38 -27.42
C GLU A 199 29.67 -1.07 -26.94
N PHE A 200 28.76 -1.12 -25.94
CA PHE A 200 28.17 0.07 -25.35
C PHE A 200 29.19 0.86 -24.50
N LEU A 201 29.99 0.17 -23.69
CA LEU A 201 31.03 0.79 -22.86
C LEU A 201 32.07 1.55 -23.71
N ASN A 202 32.34 1.07 -24.93
CA ASN A 202 33.22 1.74 -25.89
C ASN A 202 32.65 3.04 -26.47
N GLN A 203 31.36 3.35 -26.26
CA GLN A 203 30.77 4.63 -26.67
C GLN A 203 31.04 5.76 -25.67
N GLU A 204 31.58 5.46 -24.49
CA GLU A 204 31.86 6.42 -23.40
C GLU A 204 30.62 7.25 -22.99
N VAL A 205 29.44 6.63 -23.08
CA VAL A 205 28.17 7.23 -22.70
C VAL A 205 27.75 6.76 -21.31
N ARG A 206 27.22 7.68 -20.49
CA ARG A 206 26.63 7.33 -19.19
C ARG A 206 25.24 6.72 -19.32
N GLY A 207 24.91 5.84 -18.38
CA GLY A 207 23.61 5.19 -18.24
C GLY A 207 23.76 3.67 -18.22
N GLY A 208 22.67 2.99 -17.91
CA GLY A 208 22.59 1.54 -17.96
C GLY A 208 21.20 1.07 -18.36
N SER A 209 21.08 -0.23 -18.63
CA SER A 209 19.80 -0.83 -18.95
C SER A 209 19.67 -2.26 -18.42
N CYS A 210 18.55 -2.53 -17.75
CA CYS A 210 18.11 -3.89 -17.42
C CYS A 210 17.46 -4.52 -18.65
N CYS A 211 17.73 -5.81 -18.87
CA CYS A 211 17.40 -6.47 -20.12
C CYS A 211 16.76 -7.84 -19.86
N VAL A 212 15.57 -8.08 -20.43
CA VAL A 212 15.02 -9.43 -20.54
C VAL A 212 14.75 -9.76 -22.00
N THR A 213 15.19 -10.94 -22.45
CA THR A 213 14.99 -11.42 -23.82
C THR A 213 14.29 -12.78 -23.82
N ALA A 214 13.48 -13.03 -24.85
CA ALA A 214 12.87 -14.32 -25.13
C ALA A 214 13.13 -14.70 -26.59
N LEU A 215 13.86 -15.79 -26.82
CA LEU A 215 14.10 -16.39 -28.11
C LEU A 215 13.24 -17.65 -28.24
N ILE A 216 12.41 -17.68 -29.28
CA ILE A 216 11.63 -18.85 -29.66
C ILE A 216 12.21 -19.44 -30.94
N GLN A 217 12.74 -20.66 -30.83
CA GLN A 217 13.36 -21.35 -31.95
C GLN A 217 13.24 -22.86 -31.81
N LYS A 218 12.88 -23.56 -32.91
CA LYS A 218 12.86 -25.03 -33.01
C LYS A 218 12.07 -25.72 -31.87
N GLY A 219 10.97 -25.10 -31.41
CA GLY A 219 10.15 -25.64 -30.32
C GLY A 219 10.69 -25.37 -28.91
N ASN A 220 11.76 -24.59 -28.76
CA ASN A 220 12.28 -24.14 -27.47
C ASN A 220 12.01 -22.66 -27.24
N LEU A 221 11.76 -22.30 -25.99
CA LEU A 221 11.70 -20.95 -25.45
C LEU A 221 12.93 -20.75 -24.56
N VAL A 222 13.79 -19.84 -24.96
CA VAL A 222 15.01 -19.45 -24.25
C VAL A 222 14.77 -18.06 -23.67
N VAL A 223 14.75 -17.94 -22.34
CA VAL A 223 14.52 -16.68 -21.65
C VAL A 223 15.76 -16.30 -20.86
N SER A 224 16.23 -15.07 -21.05
CA SER A 224 17.45 -14.58 -20.41
C SER A 224 17.23 -13.21 -19.79
N ASN A 225 17.65 -13.02 -18.54
CA ASN A 225 17.49 -11.77 -17.80
C ASN A 225 18.82 -11.25 -17.24
N ALA A 226 19.05 -9.94 -17.35
CA ALA A 226 20.11 -9.20 -16.69
C ALA A 226 19.52 -7.89 -16.12
N GLY A 227 19.06 -7.93 -14.88
CA GLY A 227 18.49 -6.78 -14.16
C GLY A 227 17.19 -7.16 -13.46
N ASP A 228 16.31 -6.19 -13.28
CA ASP A 228 14.99 -6.33 -12.63
C ASP A 228 13.81 -6.28 -13.63
N CYS A 229 14.10 -6.45 -14.93
CA CYS A 229 13.08 -6.89 -15.88
C CYS A 229 12.67 -8.35 -15.58
N ARG A 230 11.44 -8.73 -15.93
CA ARG A 230 10.94 -10.08 -15.67
C ARG A 230 10.13 -10.67 -16.81
N ALA A 231 10.28 -11.99 -16.97
CA ALA A 231 9.48 -12.82 -17.83
C ALA A 231 8.55 -13.72 -17.00
N VAL A 232 7.25 -13.73 -17.32
CA VAL A 232 6.22 -14.53 -16.65
C VAL A 232 5.38 -15.26 -17.69
N VAL A 233 5.21 -16.57 -17.53
CA VAL A 233 4.39 -17.39 -18.43
C VAL A 233 3.08 -17.79 -17.75
N SER A 234 1.99 -17.89 -18.51
CA SER A 234 0.76 -18.55 -18.08
C SER A 234 0.81 -20.02 -18.47
N ARG A 235 0.73 -20.92 -17.48
CA ARG A 235 0.66 -22.37 -17.65
C ARG A 235 -0.64 -22.90 -17.03
N GLY A 236 -1.59 -23.37 -17.84
CA GLY A 236 -2.89 -23.86 -17.36
C GLY A 236 -3.66 -22.85 -16.49
N GLY A 237 -3.59 -21.57 -16.86
CA GLY A 237 -4.17 -20.45 -16.09
C GLY A 237 -3.45 -20.12 -14.77
N VAL A 238 -2.22 -20.60 -14.56
CA VAL A 238 -1.35 -20.24 -13.42
C VAL A 238 -0.14 -19.47 -13.94
N ALA A 239 0.16 -18.34 -13.31
CA ALA A 239 1.33 -17.53 -13.64
C ALA A 239 2.59 -18.10 -12.99
N GLU A 240 3.62 -18.36 -13.81
CA GLU A 240 4.93 -18.87 -13.39
C GLU A 240 6.01 -17.87 -13.83
N ALA A 241 6.76 -17.31 -12.88
CA ALA A 241 7.92 -16.47 -13.21
C ALA A 241 9.04 -17.34 -13.80
N LEU A 242 9.51 -16.98 -15.00
CA LEU A 242 10.60 -17.70 -15.67
C LEU A 242 11.98 -17.18 -15.26
N THR A 243 12.05 -15.92 -14.82
CA THR A 243 13.27 -15.23 -14.38
C THR A 243 13.12 -14.74 -12.95
N SER A 244 14.24 -14.49 -12.29
CA SER A 244 14.32 -13.82 -10.99
C SER A 244 15.01 -12.46 -11.16
N ASP A 245 14.53 -11.43 -10.45
CA ASP A 245 15.12 -10.10 -10.52
C ASP A 245 16.53 -10.11 -9.88
N HIS A 246 17.46 -9.40 -10.51
CA HIS A 246 18.83 -9.19 -10.03
C HIS A 246 18.92 -7.89 -9.22
N ARG A 247 18.44 -7.97 -7.97
CA ARG A 247 18.53 -6.86 -7.00
C ARG A 247 19.70 -7.07 -6.04
N PRO A 248 20.33 -5.99 -5.54
CA PRO A 248 21.40 -6.08 -4.55
C PRO A 248 20.99 -6.75 -3.23
N SER A 249 19.68 -6.88 -2.95
CA SER A 249 19.13 -7.60 -1.80
C SER A 249 19.14 -9.12 -1.96
N ARG A 250 19.31 -9.64 -3.19
CA ARG A 250 19.39 -11.09 -3.45
C ARG A 250 20.73 -11.61 -2.92
N GLN A 251 20.69 -12.68 -2.14
CA GLN A 251 21.84 -13.09 -1.31
C GLN A 251 23.09 -13.41 -2.14
N ASP A 252 22.94 -14.17 -3.24
CA ASP A 252 24.04 -14.50 -4.16
C ASP A 252 24.63 -13.26 -4.84
N GLU A 253 23.79 -12.30 -5.23
CA GLU A 253 24.24 -11.03 -5.81
C GLU A 253 24.99 -10.19 -4.78
N LYS A 254 24.46 -10.09 -3.56
CA LYS A 254 25.11 -9.38 -2.44
C LYS A 254 26.48 -9.98 -2.14
N ASP A 255 26.57 -11.29 -2.00
CA ASP A 255 27.81 -12.01 -1.73
C ASP A 255 28.85 -11.76 -2.83
N ARG A 256 28.43 -11.79 -4.11
CA ARG A 256 29.29 -11.49 -5.27
C ARG A 256 29.84 -10.05 -5.21
N ILE A 257 28.99 -9.08 -4.89
CA ILE A 257 29.36 -7.65 -4.80
C ILE A 257 30.35 -7.42 -3.66
N GLU A 258 30.07 -7.96 -2.48
CA GLU A 258 30.91 -7.82 -1.29
C GLU A 258 32.26 -8.54 -1.44
N ALA A 259 32.27 -9.73 -2.06
CA ALA A 259 33.50 -10.46 -2.38
C ALA A 259 34.41 -9.69 -3.36
N SER A 260 33.83 -8.83 -4.20
CA SER A 260 34.54 -7.99 -5.16
C SER A 260 34.95 -6.62 -4.58
N GLY A 261 34.85 -6.47 -3.25
CA GLY A 261 35.21 -5.26 -2.50
C GLY A 261 34.16 -4.15 -2.55
N GLY A 262 32.95 -4.46 -3.03
CA GLY A 262 31.81 -3.54 -2.99
C GLY A 262 31.07 -3.60 -1.65
N TYR A 263 30.08 -2.72 -1.47
CA TYR A 263 29.12 -2.86 -0.39
C TYR A 263 27.70 -2.64 -0.91
N VAL A 264 26.74 -3.24 -0.20
CA VAL A 264 25.31 -3.03 -0.43
C VAL A 264 24.72 -2.36 0.79
N ASP A 265 24.06 -1.22 0.58
CA ASP A 265 23.41 -0.45 1.64
C ASP A 265 21.91 -0.30 1.38
N CYS A 266 21.11 -0.25 2.45
CA CYS A 266 19.66 -0.07 2.37
C CYS A 266 19.31 1.38 2.69
N CYS A 267 19.19 2.21 1.65
CA CYS A 267 18.84 3.62 1.79
C CYS A 267 17.34 3.81 1.55
N HIS A 268 16.61 4.31 2.56
CA HIS A 268 15.16 4.53 2.48
C HIS A 268 14.36 3.29 2.03
N GLY A 269 14.75 2.10 2.51
CA GLY A 269 14.09 0.84 2.16
C GLY A 269 14.48 0.24 0.80
N VAL A 270 15.39 0.86 0.05
CA VAL A 270 15.89 0.36 -1.24
C VAL A 270 17.35 -0.04 -1.13
N TRP A 271 17.65 -1.29 -1.47
CA TRP A 271 19.01 -1.82 -1.49
C TRP A 271 19.79 -1.31 -2.70
N ARG A 272 20.98 -0.75 -2.47
CA ARG A 272 21.80 -0.12 -3.49
C ARG A 272 23.27 -0.55 -3.40
N ILE A 273 23.88 -0.78 -4.56
CA ILE A 273 25.32 -0.98 -4.71
C ILE A 273 26.02 0.35 -4.53
N GLN A 274 26.97 0.42 -3.60
CA GLN A 274 27.73 1.65 -3.31
C GLN A 274 26.81 2.85 -3.02
N GLY A 275 25.65 2.61 -2.40
CA GLY A 275 24.61 3.61 -2.14
C GLY A 275 23.94 4.22 -3.37
N SER A 276 24.27 3.75 -4.59
CA SER A 276 23.92 4.42 -5.84
C SER A 276 22.89 3.66 -6.68
N LEU A 277 23.21 2.42 -7.10
CA LEU A 277 22.41 1.67 -8.09
C LEU A 277 21.58 0.56 -7.46
N ALA A 278 20.29 0.47 -7.83
CA ALA A 278 19.31 -0.45 -7.24
C ALA A 278 19.23 -1.84 -7.92
N VAL A 279 20.08 -2.09 -8.92
CA VAL A 279 20.17 -3.35 -9.67
C VAL A 279 21.60 -3.87 -9.64
N SER A 280 21.78 -5.19 -9.68
CA SER A 280 23.09 -5.83 -9.60
C SER A 280 23.65 -6.33 -10.92
N ARG A 281 22.80 -6.37 -11.96
CA ARG A 281 23.17 -6.72 -13.33
C ARG A 281 22.52 -5.76 -14.33
N SER A 282 23.27 -5.33 -15.33
CA SER A 282 22.79 -4.41 -16.39
C SER A 282 23.79 -4.35 -17.55
N ILE A 283 23.33 -3.85 -18.70
CA ILE A 283 24.19 -3.33 -19.77
C ILE A 283 24.57 -1.89 -19.43
N GLY A 284 25.83 -1.49 -19.58
CA GLY A 284 26.31 -0.15 -19.24
C GLY A 284 26.73 0.01 -17.78
N ASP A 285 26.42 1.13 -17.13
CA ASP A 285 26.87 1.45 -15.77
C ASP A 285 28.40 1.38 -15.60
N GLN A 286 29.14 1.96 -16.55
CA GLN A 286 30.61 1.93 -16.61
C GLN A 286 31.30 2.21 -15.26
N TYR A 287 30.76 3.15 -14.47
CA TYR A 287 31.29 3.57 -13.17
C TYR A 287 31.11 2.55 -12.05
N LEU A 288 30.24 1.55 -12.22
CA LEU A 288 29.99 0.46 -11.27
C LEU A 288 30.32 -0.93 -11.85
N LYS A 289 30.94 -1.02 -13.02
CA LYS A 289 31.21 -2.30 -13.70
C LYS A 289 32.09 -3.28 -12.93
N GLN A 290 32.83 -2.81 -11.94
CA GLN A 290 33.51 -3.70 -11.00
C GLN A 290 32.53 -4.61 -10.24
N TRP A 291 31.31 -4.15 -9.98
CA TRP A 291 30.30 -4.85 -9.17
C TRP A 291 29.04 -5.22 -9.95
N VAL A 292 28.77 -4.54 -11.07
CA VAL A 292 27.59 -4.75 -11.92
C VAL A 292 27.99 -5.54 -13.15
N THR A 293 27.45 -6.76 -13.32
CA THR A 293 27.75 -7.62 -14.48
C THR A 293 26.66 -7.55 -15.55
N ALA A 294 27.01 -7.70 -16.82
CA ALA A 294 26.05 -7.86 -17.91
C ALA A 294 25.68 -9.33 -18.18
N GLU A 295 26.26 -10.27 -17.43
CA GLU A 295 26.02 -11.70 -17.60
C GLU A 295 24.57 -12.08 -17.22
N PRO A 296 23.79 -12.63 -18.16
CA PRO A 296 22.39 -12.96 -17.91
C PRO A 296 22.25 -14.32 -17.21
N GLU A 297 21.17 -14.48 -16.44
CA GLU A 297 20.66 -15.82 -16.08
C GLU A 297 19.74 -16.31 -17.19
N THR A 298 19.99 -17.52 -17.72
CA THR A 298 19.26 -18.08 -18.87
C THR A 298 18.49 -19.34 -18.46
N ARG A 299 17.25 -19.46 -18.92
CA ARG A 299 16.39 -20.64 -18.74
C ARG A 299 15.86 -21.10 -20.09
N ILE A 300 16.06 -22.38 -20.40
CA ILE A 300 15.58 -23.03 -21.63
C ILE A 300 14.40 -23.94 -21.30
N LEU A 301 13.30 -23.80 -22.03
CA LEU A 301 12.06 -24.55 -21.84
C LEU A 301 11.57 -25.09 -23.19
N GLY A 302 11.19 -26.36 -23.23
CA GLY A 302 10.44 -26.89 -24.38
C GLY A 302 9.02 -26.32 -24.41
N LEU A 303 8.60 -25.86 -25.59
CA LEU A 303 7.23 -25.39 -25.82
C LEU A 303 6.27 -26.58 -25.75
N LYS A 304 5.35 -26.53 -24.77
CA LYS A 304 4.28 -27.50 -24.57
C LYS A 304 2.93 -26.80 -24.74
N SER A 305 1.90 -27.56 -25.10
CA SER A 305 0.53 -27.06 -25.29
C SER A 305 -0.11 -26.44 -24.04
N GLU A 306 0.51 -26.62 -22.87
CA GLU A 306 0.06 -26.03 -21.60
C GLU A 306 0.47 -24.56 -21.42
N LEU A 307 1.43 -24.07 -22.23
CA LEU A 307 1.88 -22.68 -22.20
C LEU A 307 0.93 -21.82 -23.04
N GLU A 308 0.15 -20.96 -22.38
CA GLU A 308 -0.91 -20.18 -23.03
C GLU A 308 -0.38 -18.86 -23.61
N PHE A 309 0.40 -18.12 -22.82
CA PHE A 309 1.02 -16.86 -23.21
C PHE A 309 2.23 -16.50 -22.35
N LEU A 310 3.14 -15.68 -22.89
CA LEU A 310 4.33 -15.15 -22.22
C LEU A 310 4.24 -13.63 -22.11
N VAL A 311 4.58 -13.07 -20.95
CA VAL A 311 4.68 -11.62 -20.71
C VAL A 311 6.12 -11.27 -20.32
N LEU A 312 6.72 -10.34 -21.05
CA LEU A 312 7.98 -9.68 -20.70
C LEU A 312 7.67 -8.24 -20.28
N ALA A 313 8.18 -7.78 -19.15
CA ALA A 313 8.07 -6.36 -18.79
C ALA A 313 9.20 -5.83 -17.91
N SER A 314 9.29 -4.51 -17.81
CA SER A 314 10.19 -3.78 -16.89
C SER A 314 9.64 -3.70 -15.46
N ASP A 315 10.44 -3.18 -14.54
CA ASP A 315 10.11 -3.04 -13.11
C ASP A 315 8.80 -2.25 -12.89
N GLY A 316 8.51 -1.27 -13.74
CA GLY A 316 7.34 -0.41 -13.62
C GLY A 316 6.01 -1.14 -13.77
N LEU A 317 6.01 -2.34 -14.38
CA LEU A 317 4.87 -3.25 -14.30
C LEU A 317 5.01 -4.19 -13.08
N TRP A 318 6.16 -4.85 -12.94
CA TRP A 318 6.29 -5.97 -11.99
C TRP A 318 6.28 -5.57 -10.53
N ASP A 319 6.74 -4.37 -10.18
CA ASP A 319 6.64 -3.83 -8.82
C ASP A 319 5.18 -3.66 -8.37
N LYS A 320 4.23 -3.56 -9.31
CA LYS A 320 2.79 -3.47 -9.02
C LYS A 320 2.09 -4.82 -8.95
N PHE A 321 2.63 -5.88 -9.57
CA PHE A 321 1.90 -7.14 -9.82
C PHE A 321 2.51 -8.41 -9.21
N GLN A 322 3.36 -8.29 -8.18
CA GLN A 322 4.24 -9.37 -7.68
C GLN A 322 3.61 -10.75 -7.39
N THR A 323 2.29 -10.91 -7.17
CA THR A 323 1.69 -12.24 -6.82
C THR A 323 0.25 -12.55 -7.26
N HIS A 324 -0.52 -11.64 -7.88
CA HIS A 324 -1.99 -11.84 -8.10
C HIS A 324 -2.42 -12.20 -9.54
N PHE A 325 -1.46 -12.45 -10.42
CA PHE A 325 -1.67 -12.72 -11.84
C PHE A 325 -2.68 -13.85 -12.18
N PRO A 326 -2.76 -14.99 -11.45
CA PRO A 326 -3.66 -16.10 -11.81
C PRO A 326 -5.17 -15.77 -11.72
N SER A 327 -5.54 -14.77 -10.92
CA SER A 327 -6.96 -14.42 -10.70
C SER A 327 -7.53 -13.47 -11.76
N LEU A 328 -6.65 -12.76 -12.48
CA LEU A 328 -7.03 -11.73 -13.45
C LEU A 328 -7.21 -12.30 -14.85
N ALA A 329 -6.33 -13.21 -15.28
CA ALA A 329 -6.46 -13.90 -16.57
C ALA A 329 -7.72 -14.78 -16.68
N LYS A 330 -8.26 -15.28 -15.54
CA LYS A 330 -9.49 -16.08 -15.48
C LYS A 330 -10.79 -15.25 -15.38
N LYS A 331 -10.71 -13.97 -14.96
CA LYS A 331 -11.91 -13.13 -14.72
C LYS A 331 -12.42 -12.44 -15.97
N SER A 332 -11.57 -12.22 -16.95
CA SER A 332 -11.94 -11.66 -18.25
C SER A 332 -11.98 -12.78 -19.25
N ASN A 333 -13.05 -12.83 -20.06
CA ASN A 333 -13.11 -13.63 -21.28
C ASN A 333 -12.06 -13.11 -22.29
N PHE A 334 -10.77 -13.27 -22.00
CA PHE A 334 -9.62 -12.73 -22.75
C PHE A 334 -9.32 -13.49 -24.06
N ALA A 335 -10.28 -14.25 -24.59
CA ALA A 335 -10.06 -15.13 -25.71
C ALA A 335 -10.14 -14.46 -27.10
N SER A 336 -10.23 -13.12 -27.21
CA SER A 336 -10.52 -12.52 -28.53
C SER A 336 -9.89 -11.16 -28.87
N ASN A 337 -9.04 -10.54 -28.03
CA ASN A 337 -8.32 -9.31 -28.44
C ASN A 337 -7.02 -9.09 -27.65
N PHE A 338 -5.88 -9.08 -28.36
CA PHE A 338 -4.53 -9.05 -27.79
C PHE A 338 -4.06 -7.66 -27.36
N SER A 339 -4.40 -6.61 -28.13
CA SER A 339 -4.35 -5.20 -27.70
C SER A 339 -4.92 -5.00 -26.29
N CYS A 340 -6.03 -5.69 -25.97
CA CYS A 340 -6.70 -5.55 -24.68
C CYS A 340 -5.86 -6.09 -23.52
N ILE A 341 -4.96 -7.07 -23.71
CA ILE A 341 -4.17 -7.66 -22.62
C ILE A 341 -3.05 -6.71 -22.20
N CYS A 342 -2.22 -6.26 -23.15
CA CYS A 342 -1.13 -5.31 -22.89
C CYS A 342 -1.68 -3.95 -22.42
N SER A 343 -2.74 -3.44 -23.08
CA SER A 343 -3.40 -2.19 -22.69
C SER A 343 -4.12 -2.34 -21.34
N CYS A 344 -4.70 -3.50 -21.00
CA CYS A 344 -5.21 -3.75 -19.64
C CYS A 344 -4.10 -3.78 -18.60
N PHE A 345 -2.97 -4.47 -18.84
CA PHE A 345 -1.88 -4.49 -17.85
C PHE A 345 -1.31 -3.09 -17.59
N VAL A 346 -1.15 -2.29 -18.64
CA VAL A 346 -0.68 -0.90 -18.51
C VAL A 346 -1.76 0.01 -17.91
N SER A 347 -3.03 -0.09 -18.34
CA SER A 347 -4.13 0.68 -17.72
C SER A 347 -4.45 0.27 -16.29
N MET A 348 -4.16 -0.97 -15.90
CA MET A 348 -4.23 -1.41 -14.50
C MET A 348 -3.02 -0.93 -13.70
N SER A 349 -1.85 -0.73 -14.33
CA SER A 349 -0.76 0.04 -13.72
C SER A 349 -1.09 1.53 -13.60
N ASP A 350 -2.06 2.02 -14.38
CA ASP A 350 -2.58 3.39 -14.36
C ASP A 350 -3.71 3.64 -13.34
N ASP A 351 -4.16 2.63 -12.60
CA ASP A 351 -5.08 2.88 -11.48
C ASP A 351 -4.42 3.73 -10.38
N GLU A 352 -3.13 4.03 -10.50
CA GLU A 352 -2.53 5.24 -9.95
C GLU A 352 -2.76 6.45 -10.89
N ARG A 353 -3.93 7.08 -10.71
CA ARG A 353 -3.89 8.54 -10.49
C ARG A 353 -2.76 8.76 -9.48
N GLU A 354 -1.98 9.84 -9.57
CA GLU A 354 -1.37 10.33 -8.33
C GLU A 354 -2.47 10.25 -7.27
N GLU A 355 -2.34 9.36 -6.27
CA GLU A 355 -3.07 9.50 -5.03
C GLU A 355 -2.49 10.78 -4.45
N LYS A 356 -2.96 11.90 -5.00
CA LYS A 356 -3.00 13.16 -4.31
C LYS A 356 -3.70 12.78 -3.02
N GLU A 357 -2.94 12.77 -1.93
CA GLU A 357 -3.45 12.42 -0.61
C GLU A 357 -4.80 13.11 -0.46
N LEU A 358 -5.87 12.30 -0.45
CA LEU A 358 -7.21 12.82 -0.52
C LEU A 358 -7.51 13.44 0.84
N ASP A 359 -7.41 14.76 0.90
CA ASP A 359 -7.56 15.54 2.10
C ASP A 359 -8.95 16.20 2.19
N LEU A 360 -9.16 16.98 3.24
CA LEU A 360 -10.41 17.70 3.47
C LEU A 360 -10.67 18.87 2.50
N THR A 361 -9.76 19.16 1.56
CA THR A 361 -10.02 20.15 0.50
C THR A 361 -11.05 19.65 -0.50
N SER A 362 -11.19 18.32 -0.63
CA SER A 362 -12.18 17.68 -1.48
C SER A 362 -13.53 17.56 -0.76
N PRO A 363 -14.62 18.13 -1.31
CA PRO A 363 -15.96 17.97 -0.73
C PRO A 363 -16.43 16.51 -0.68
N GLU A 364 -15.95 15.67 -1.60
CA GLU A 364 -16.27 14.25 -1.63
C GLU A 364 -15.68 13.53 -0.40
N VAL A 365 -14.44 13.86 -0.03
CA VAL A 365 -13.76 13.30 1.14
C VAL A 365 -14.50 13.69 2.42
N VAL A 366 -14.83 14.98 2.58
CA VAL A 366 -15.62 15.48 3.71
C VAL A 366 -16.98 14.75 3.80
N THR A 367 -17.63 14.51 2.66
CA THR A 367 -18.92 13.80 2.60
C THR A 367 -18.78 12.34 3.05
N LYS A 368 -17.71 11.65 2.67
CA LYS A 368 -17.43 10.27 3.09
C LYS A 368 -17.18 10.18 4.60
N TYR A 369 -16.36 11.08 5.16
CA TYR A 369 -16.16 11.17 6.61
C TYR A 369 -17.48 11.43 7.36
N LYS A 370 -18.28 12.40 6.91
CA LYS A 370 -19.56 12.74 7.55
C LYS A 370 -20.58 11.61 7.45
N SER A 371 -20.61 10.90 6.33
CA SER A 371 -21.50 9.75 6.15
C SER A 371 -21.10 8.58 7.04
N ALA A 372 -19.79 8.27 7.14
CA ALA A 372 -19.29 7.26 8.08
C ALA A 372 -19.59 7.64 9.54
N ALA A 373 -19.41 8.93 9.89
CA ALA A 373 -19.72 9.46 11.20
C ALA A 373 -21.23 9.38 11.53
N GLU A 374 -22.11 9.65 10.58
CA GLU A 374 -23.56 9.52 10.77
C GLU A 374 -23.96 8.06 11.04
N ILE A 375 -23.40 7.10 10.29
CA ILE A 375 -23.66 5.68 10.51
C ILE A 375 -23.21 5.25 11.90
N VAL A 376 -21.98 5.60 12.30
CA VAL A 376 -21.44 5.17 13.59
C VAL A 376 -22.16 5.85 14.77
N ASN A 377 -22.57 7.12 14.64
CA ASN A 377 -23.39 7.79 15.65
C ASN A 377 -24.75 7.09 15.86
N LYS A 378 -25.40 6.65 14.77
CA LYS A 378 -26.65 5.89 14.83
C LYS A 378 -26.43 4.47 15.36
N ALA A 379 -25.32 3.83 15.01
CA ALA A 379 -24.94 2.52 15.55
C ALA A 379 -24.76 2.59 17.08
N LEU A 380 -24.06 3.61 17.57
CA LEU A 380 -23.88 3.86 18.99
C LEU A 380 -25.23 4.10 19.70
N GLN A 381 -26.11 4.92 19.10
CA GLN A 381 -27.48 5.13 19.61
C GLN A 381 -28.27 3.82 19.72
N LEU A 382 -28.19 2.97 18.68
CA LEU A 382 -28.84 1.67 18.67
C LEU A 382 -28.30 0.78 19.78
N VAL A 383 -26.98 0.62 19.90
CA VAL A 383 -26.38 -0.24 20.93
C VAL A 383 -26.75 0.26 22.33
N LEU A 384 -26.67 1.57 22.59
CA LEU A 384 -27.06 2.15 23.88
C LEU A 384 -28.53 1.89 24.23
N SER A 385 -29.45 1.93 23.25
CA SER A 385 -30.87 1.64 23.50
C SER A 385 -31.15 0.18 23.89
N GLU A 386 -30.20 -0.71 23.64
CA GLU A 386 -30.26 -2.14 23.91
C GLU A 386 -29.42 -2.55 25.13
N CYS A 387 -28.54 -1.68 25.59
CA CYS A 387 -27.81 -1.85 26.84
C CYS A 387 -28.79 -1.84 28.02
N LYS A 388 -29.13 -3.03 28.52
CA LYS A 388 -30.04 -3.26 29.64
C LYS A 388 -29.43 -4.32 30.57
N PRO A 389 -29.78 -4.32 31.87
CA PRO A 389 -29.36 -5.39 32.76
C PRO A 389 -29.70 -6.76 32.18
N LYS A 390 -28.77 -7.71 32.32
CA LYS A 390 -28.79 -9.09 31.79
C LYS A 390 -28.61 -9.22 30.28
N ALA A 391 -28.43 -8.13 29.53
CA ALA A 391 -28.06 -8.21 28.12
C ALA A 391 -26.64 -8.80 27.99
N LYS A 392 -26.44 -9.74 27.08
CA LYS A 392 -25.11 -10.30 26.79
C LYS A 392 -24.27 -9.29 26.02
N ILE A 393 -23.02 -9.12 26.42
CA ILE A 393 -22.11 -8.18 25.78
C ILE A 393 -21.84 -8.58 24.32
N VAL A 394 -21.69 -9.89 24.06
CA VAL A 394 -21.42 -10.39 22.70
C VAL A 394 -22.54 -10.05 21.71
N ASP A 395 -23.81 -10.20 22.12
CA ASP A 395 -24.97 -9.88 21.28
C ASP A 395 -25.02 -8.39 20.93
N LEU A 396 -24.68 -7.52 21.89
CA LEU A 396 -24.61 -6.07 21.68
C LEU A 396 -23.48 -5.69 20.71
N CYS A 397 -22.31 -6.33 20.83
CA CYS A 397 -21.20 -6.15 19.90
C CYS A 397 -21.59 -6.57 18.47
N GLU A 398 -22.20 -7.76 18.31
CA GLU A 398 -22.66 -8.26 17.01
C GLU A 398 -23.73 -7.34 16.40
N LYS A 399 -24.64 -6.80 17.22
CA LYS A 399 -25.67 -5.87 16.78
C LYS A 399 -25.09 -4.54 16.27
N GLY A 400 -24.08 -4.00 16.94
CA GLY A 400 -23.36 -2.80 16.50
C GLY A 400 -22.66 -3.02 15.16
N ASP A 401 -21.88 -4.09 15.05
CA ASP A 401 -21.15 -4.45 13.82
C ASP A 401 -22.11 -4.75 12.66
N GLY A 402 -23.19 -5.48 12.95
CA GLY A 402 -24.24 -5.83 11.98
C GLY A 402 -24.92 -4.60 11.41
N TYR A 403 -25.28 -3.63 12.26
CA TYR A 403 -25.88 -2.37 11.82
C TYR A 403 -24.92 -1.58 10.90
N ILE A 404 -23.64 -1.46 11.26
CA ILE A 404 -22.65 -0.77 10.41
C ILE A 404 -22.51 -1.47 9.05
N LYS A 405 -22.39 -2.81 9.03
CA LYS A 405 -22.29 -3.61 7.80
C LYS A 405 -23.53 -3.44 6.91
N GLU A 406 -24.72 -3.43 7.49
CA GLU A 406 -25.97 -3.25 6.75
C GLU A 406 -26.09 -1.85 6.14
N GLN A 407 -25.88 -0.80 6.95
CA GLN A 407 -26.02 0.59 6.49
C GLN A 407 -24.97 0.94 5.43
N THR A 408 -23.71 0.57 5.65
CA THR A 408 -22.65 0.78 4.66
C THR A 408 -22.88 -0.04 3.39
N GLY A 409 -23.38 -1.28 3.51
CA GLY A 409 -23.73 -2.13 2.37
C GLY A 409 -24.72 -1.47 1.40
N ASN A 410 -25.66 -0.68 1.93
CA ASN A 410 -26.69 0.05 1.18
C ASN A 410 -26.19 1.30 0.43
N MET A 411 -25.06 1.86 0.83
CA MET A 411 -24.48 3.03 0.15
C MET A 411 -23.68 2.61 -1.09
N TYR A 412 -23.49 3.50 -2.07
CA TYR A 412 -22.55 3.28 -3.19
C TYR A 412 -22.69 1.90 -3.90
N LYS A 413 -23.92 1.40 -4.10
CA LYS A 413 -24.19 0.12 -4.79
C LYS A 413 -23.99 0.21 -6.31
N ASN A 414 -24.32 1.35 -6.91
CA ASN A 414 -24.39 1.53 -8.38
C ASN A 414 -23.24 2.38 -8.95
N VAL A 415 -22.11 2.46 -8.25
CA VAL A 415 -20.92 3.17 -8.75
C VAL A 415 -20.04 2.25 -9.59
N LYS A 416 -19.47 2.80 -10.66
CA LYS A 416 -18.58 2.06 -11.59
C LYS A 416 -17.32 1.51 -10.90
N LYS A 417 -16.84 2.19 -9.86
CA LYS A 417 -15.70 1.77 -9.04
C LYS A 417 -16.20 1.07 -7.78
N LYS A 418 -15.64 -0.11 -7.47
CA LYS A 418 -15.90 -0.80 -6.21
C LYS A 418 -15.32 0.03 -5.06
N ILE A 419 -16.18 0.48 -4.14
CA ILE A 419 -15.79 1.24 -2.96
C ILE A 419 -15.82 0.31 -1.75
N GLU A 420 -14.68 0.19 -1.06
CA GLU A 420 -14.59 -0.57 0.20
C GLU A 420 -15.25 0.21 1.34
N ARG A 421 -16.02 -0.47 2.18
CA ARG A 421 -16.81 0.15 3.25
C ARG A 421 -17.23 -0.89 4.27
N GLY A 422 -17.42 -0.47 5.51
CA GLY A 422 -17.82 -1.36 6.58
C GLY A 422 -17.33 -0.90 7.94
N VAL A 423 -17.06 -1.88 8.80
CA VAL A 423 -16.53 -1.67 10.15
C VAL A 423 -15.06 -1.26 10.05
N ALA A 424 -14.71 -0.12 10.65
CA ALA A 424 -13.33 0.36 10.75
C ALA A 424 -12.69 -0.03 12.09
N PHE A 425 -13.50 -0.13 13.14
CA PHE A 425 -13.08 -0.64 14.44
C PHE A 425 -14.25 -1.45 15.02
N PRO A 426 -14.05 -2.72 15.41
CA PRO A 426 -15.13 -3.56 15.93
C PRO A 426 -15.83 -2.95 17.13
N THR A 427 -17.11 -3.24 17.29
CA THR A 427 -17.87 -2.83 18.46
C THR A 427 -17.29 -3.48 19.70
N CYS A 428 -16.90 -2.64 20.66
CA CYS A 428 -16.36 -3.02 21.95
C CYS A 428 -17.25 -2.45 23.05
N ILE A 429 -17.48 -3.22 24.11
CA ILE A 429 -18.20 -2.77 25.29
C ILE A 429 -17.39 -3.18 26.52
N SER A 430 -16.62 -2.25 27.06
CA SER A 430 -15.80 -2.48 28.25
C SER A 430 -16.57 -2.05 29.49
N VAL A 431 -16.51 -2.82 30.58
CA VAL A 431 -17.34 -2.60 31.78
C VAL A 431 -16.46 -2.27 32.98
N ASN A 432 -16.87 -1.32 33.82
CA ASN A 432 -16.24 -0.99 35.11
C ASN A 432 -14.73 -0.70 34.99
N ASN A 433 -13.87 -1.53 35.58
CA ASN A 433 -12.41 -1.37 35.58
C ASN A 433 -11.75 -1.80 34.26
N THR A 434 -12.47 -2.49 33.37
CA THR A 434 -11.97 -2.77 32.02
C THR A 434 -11.90 -1.46 31.24
N VAL A 435 -10.74 -1.19 30.66
CA VAL A 435 -10.41 0.10 30.05
C VAL A 435 -10.89 0.17 28.61
N CYS A 436 -10.55 -0.82 27.78
CA CYS A 436 -10.84 -0.79 26.34
C CYS A 436 -10.81 -2.18 25.69
N HIS A 437 -11.23 -2.22 24.42
CA HIS A 437 -11.07 -3.35 23.47
C HIS A 437 -11.79 -4.66 23.81
N PHE A 438 -12.70 -4.67 24.80
CA PHE A 438 -13.49 -5.86 25.09
C PHE A 438 -14.55 -6.11 24.00
N SER A 439 -14.24 -7.00 23.07
CA SER A 439 -15.17 -7.52 22.04
C SER A 439 -15.13 -9.05 22.05
N PRO A 440 -15.89 -9.70 22.93
CA PRO A 440 -15.71 -11.12 23.23
C PRO A 440 -16.07 -12.05 22.05
N LEU A 441 -15.59 -13.29 22.12
CA LEU A 441 -15.94 -14.36 21.18
C LEU A 441 -17.38 -14.86 21.42
N SER A 442 -17.98 -15.53 20.45
CA SER A 442 -19.36 -16.04 20.53
C SER A 442 -19.63 -17.05 21.66
N SER A 443 -18.59 -17.60 22.29
CA SER A 443 -18.70 -18.50 23.45
C SER A 443 -18.72 -17.78 24.80
N ASP A 444 -18.60 -16.45 24.82
CA ASP A 444 -18.61 -15.66 26.04
C ASP A 444 -20.03 -15.41 26.56
N GLU A 445 -20.21 -15.51 27.87
CA GLU A 445 -21.50 -15.41 28.55
C GLU A 445 -21.60 -14.17 29.45
N THR A 446 -20.68 -13.21 29.31
CA THR A 446 -20.67 -12.00 30.14
C THR A 446 -21.90 -11.14 29.85
N VAL A 447 -22.61 -10.78 30.91
CA VAL A 447 -23.82 -9.96 30.87
C VAL A 447 -23.63 -8.64 31.59
N LEU A 448 -24.44 -7.65 31.23
CA LEU A 448 -24.47 -6.35 31.90
C LEU A 448 -25.27 -6.40 33.21
N GLU A 449 -24.85 -5.63 34.20
CA GLU A 449 -25.54 -5.47 35.48
C GLU A 449 -26.06 -4.04 35.67
N GLU A 450 -27.09 -3.87 36.52
CA GLU A 450 -27.58 -2.54 36.89
C GLU A 450 -26.48 -1.78 37.65
N GLY A 451 -26.24 -0.53 37.28
CA GLY A 451 -25.20 0.32 37.84
C GLY A 451 -23.83 0.21 37.15
N ASP A 452 -23.68 -0.68 36.16
CA ASP A 452 -22.43 -0.81 35.42
C ASP A 452 -22.07 0.47 34.64
N ILE A 453 -20.78 0.81 34.66
CA ILE A 453 -20.22 1.85 33.78
C ILE A 453 -19.67 1.21 32.49
N LEU A 454 -20.40 1.42 31.40
CA LEU A 454 -20.13 0.89 30.07
C LEU A 454 -19.32 1.89 29.26
N LYS A 455 -18.27 1.42 28.60
CA LYS A 455 -17.53 2.18 27.57
C LYS A 455 -17.75 1.48 26.25
N ILE A 456 -18.48 2.13 25.34
CA ILE A 456 -18.79 1.62 24.01
C ILE A 456 -17.84 2.30 23.02
N ASP A 457 -17.08 1.52 22.25
CA ASP A 457 -16.14 2.01 21.23
C ASP A 457 -16.39 1.27 19.91
N MET A 458 -16.45 2.00 18.80
CA MET A 458 -16.75 1.46 17.48
C MET A 458 -16.33 2.42 16.36
N GLY A 459 -16.14 1.87 15.15
CA GLY A 459 -15.73 2.63 13.98
C GLY A 459 -16.38 2.18 12.68
N CYS A 460 -16.62 3.13 11.79
CA CYS A 460 -17.12 2.93 10.43
C CYS A 460 -16.15 3.57 9.43
N HIS A 461 -15.99 2.97 8.25
CA HIS A 461 -15.30 3.62 7.13
C HIS A 461 -16.09 3.53 5.82
N ILE A 462 -15.87 4.53 4.98
CA ILE A 462 -16.35 4.56 3.59
C ILE A 462 -15.16 4.96 2.71
N ASP A 463 -14.81 4.11 1.75
CA ASP A 463 -13.65 4.27 0.87
C ASP A 463 -12.32 4.47 1.63
N GLY A 464 -12.23 3.87 2.82
CA GLY A 464 -11.07 4.03 3.71
C GLY A 464 -11.07 5.29 4.57
N PHE A 465 -12.03 6.21 4.43
CA PHE A 465 -12.16 7.37 5.32
C PHE A 465 -12.90 6.96 6.59
N ILE A 466 -12.22 7.09 7.74
CA ILE A 466 -12.62 6.47 9.01
C ILE A 466 -13.30 7.48 9.93
N ALA A 467 -14.38 7.05 10.57
CA ALA A 467 -15.00 7.73 11.69
C ALA A 467 -15.15 6.76 12.87
N VAL A 468 -14.56 7.13 14.01
CA VAL A 468 -14.62 6.39 15.27
C VAL A 468 -15.35 7.20 16.34
N VAL A 469 -16.02 6.48 17.25
CA VAL A 469 -16.73 7.06 18.38
C VAL A 469 -16.57 6.15 19.61
N GLY A 470 -16.29 6.78 20.74
CA GLY A 470 -16.27 6.14 22.05
C GLY A 470 -17.10 6.95 23.04
N HIS A 471 -17.94 6.28 23.81
CA HIS A 471 -18.83 6.92 24.77
C HIS A 471 -18.95 6.10 26.04
N THR A 472 -19.00 6.79 27.18
CA THR A 472 -19.24 6.17 28.48
C THR A 472 -20.64 6.44 28.96
N HIS A 473 -21.31 5.38 29.40
CA HIS A 473 -22.69 5.41 29.88
C HIS A 473 -22.81 4.55 31.15
N VAL A 474 -23.58 5.01 32.12
CA VAL A 474 -23.92 4.22 33.31
C VAL A 474 -25.32 3.64 33.14
N LEU A 475 -25.47 2.33 33.35
CA LEU A 475 -26.77 1.66 33.38
C LEU A 475 -27.53 2.03 34.66
N HIS A 476 -28.09 3.23 34.68
CA HIS A 476 -28.81 3.77 35.82
C HIS A 476 -29.88 4.77 35.36
N GLU A 477 -31.05 4.72 35.98
CA GLU A 477 -32.09 5.73 35.79
C GLU A 477 -31.84 6.98 36.63
N GLY A 478 -31.73 8.14 35.97
CA GLY A 478 -31.56 9.44 36.63
C GLY A 478 -30.13 9.98 36.58
N PRO A 479 -29.82 11.02 37.38
CA PRO A 479 -28.52 11.66 37.34
C PRO A 479 -27.44 10.79 37.97
N VAL A 480 -26.31 10.62 37.28
CA VAL A 480 -25.16 9.90 37.81
C VAL A 480 -24.49 10.75 38.90
N THR A 481 -24.11 10.13 40.03
CA THR A 481 -23.50 10.80 41.18
C THR A 481 -22.19 10.13 41.62
N GLY A 482 -21.49 10.76 42.58
CA GLY A 482 -20.30 10.19 43.21
C GLY A 482 -19.09 10.06 42.27
N ARG A 483 -18.24 9.05 42.52
CA ARG A 483 -16.99 8.85 41.76
C ARG A 483 -17.22 8.51 40.29
N ALA A 484 -18.34 7.85 39.96
CA ALA A 484 -18.73 7.62 38.56
C ALA A 484 -19.01 8.94 37.84
N ALA A 485 -19.71 9.88 38.49
CA ALA A 485 -19.93 11.21 37.93
C ALA A 485 -18.64 11.99 37.77
N ASP A 486 -17.72 11.93 38.74
CA ASP A 486 -16.43 12.61 38.68
C ASP A 486 -15.58 12.14 37.47
N VAL A 487 -15.43 10.82 37.29
CA VAL A 487 -14.57 10.28 36.22
C VAL A 487 -15.15 10.54 34.83
N ILE A 488 -16.47 10.47 34.69
CA ILE A 488 -17.17 10.80 33.43
C ILE A 488 -17.10 12.30 33.15
N ALA A 489 -17.30 13.15 34.17
CA ALA A 489 -17.16 14.61 34.03
C ALA A 489 -15.73 15.01 33.65
N ALA A 490 -14.72 14.34 34.22
CA ALA A 490 -13.32 14.50 33.86
C ALA A 490 -13.08 14.18 32.38
N ALA A 491 -13.55 13.02 31.90
CA ALA A 491 -13.39 12.62 30.50
C ALA A 491 -14.10 13.57 29.54
N ASN A 492 -15.34 13.96 29.84
CA ASN A 492 -16.12 14.88 29.01
C ASN A 492 -15.48 16.27 28.96
N THR A 493 -15.03 16.80 30.10
CA THR A 493 -14.35 18.10 30.16
C THR A 493 -13.04 18.05 29.39
N ALA A 494 -12.25 16.98 29.56
CA ALA A 494 -10.98 16.81 28.85
C ALA A 494 -11.19 16.67 27.33
N ALA A 495 -12.24 15.96 26.89
CA ALA A 495 -12.63 15.89 25.49
C ALA A 495 -13.01 17.26 24.91
N GLU A 496 -13.74 18.09 25.65
CA GLU A 496 -14.11 19.45 25.24
C GLU A 496 -12.90 20.40 25.17
N VAL A 497 -11.96 20.28 26.12
CA VAL A 497 -10.70 21.01 26.09
C VAL A 497 -9.84 20.57 24.90
N ALA A 498 -9.69 19.25 24.69
CA ALA A 498 -8.96 18.69 23.55
C ALA A 498 -9.55 19.15 22.21
N LEU A 499 -10.88 19.16 22.06
CA LEU A 499 -11.55 19.66 20.85
C LEU A 499 -11.17 21.12 20.50
N ARG A 500 -10.88 21.94 21.51
CA ARG A 500 -10.51 23.36 21.33
C ARG A 500 -9.02 23.58 21.12
N LEU A 501 -8.18 22.65 21.59
CA LEU A 501 -6.72 22.71 21.48
C LEU A 501 -6.19 21.99 20.23
N VAL A 502 -6.87 20.94 19.75
CA VAL A 502 -6.56 20.25 18.49
C VAL A 502 -7.03 21.13 17.34
N ARG A 503 -6.17 22.05 16.92
CA ARG A 503 -6.40 23.00 15.84
C ARG A 503 -5.08 23.42 15.19
N PRO A 504 -5.09 23.88 13.93
CA PRO A 504 -3.88 24.30 13.24
C PRO A 504 -3.06 25.31 14.05
N GLY A 505 -1.74 25.16 14.07
CA GLY A 505 -0.84 26.04 14.83
C GLY A 505 -0.58 25.62 16.29
N LYS A 506 -1.27 24.57 16.76
CA LYS A 506 -1.08 24.02 18.12
C LYS A 506 -0.30 22.72 18.09
N LYS A 507 0.38 22.43 19.19
CA LYS A 507 1.21 21.24 19.35
C LYS A 507 0.45 20.13 20.07
N ASN A 508 0.84 18.89 19.81
CA ASN A 508 0.33 17.72 20.52
C ASN A 508 0.65 17.75 22.04
N SER A 509 1.80 18.30 22.43
CA SER A 509 2.19 18.49 23.84
C SER A 509 1.22 19.38 24.62
N ASP A 510 0.75 20.49 24.03
CA ASP A 510 -0.24 21.39 24.66
C ASP A 510 -1.52 20.63 25.06
N VAL A 511 -1.99 19.70 24.22
CA VAL A 511 -3.19 18.89 24.49
C VAL A 511 -2.92 17.91 25.63
N THR A 512 -1.75 17.27 25.62
CA THR A 512 -1.31 16.28 26.62
C THR A 512 -1.31 16.89 28.03
N GLU A 513 -0.73 18.08 28.19
CA GLU A 513 -0.67 18.78 29.47
C GLU A 513 -2.06 19.22 29.94
N ALA A 514 -2.91 19.70 29.02
CA ALA A 514 -4.22 20.21 29.34
C ALA A 514 -5.17 19.11 29.85
N ILE A 515 -5.21 17.95 29.19
CA ILE A 515 -6.10 16.85 29.59
C ILE A 515 -5.71 16.26 30.96
N GLN A 516 -4.41 16.24 31.29
CA GLN A 516 -3.93 15.80 32.60
C GLN A 516 -4.35 16.75 33.72
N LYS A 517 -4.23 18.07 33.50
CA LYS A 517 -4.72 19.09 34.44
C LYS A 517 -6.23 18.98 34.66
N VAL A 518 -7.00 18.76 33.60
CA VAL A 518 -8.44 18.53 33.72
C VAL A 518 -8.75 17.28 34.55
N ALA A 519 -8.10 16.15 34.28
CA ALA A 519 -8.33 14.93 35.05
C ALA A 519 -8.01 15.13 36.54
N ALA A 520 -6.91 15.82 36.85
CA ALA A 520 -6.50 16.11 38.22
C ALA A 520 -7.54 16.96 38.98
N ALA A 521 -8.20 17.91 38.32
CA ALA A 521 -9.24 18.75 38.93
C ALA A 521 -10.47 17.95 39.44
N TYR A 522 -10.69 16.74 38.91
CA TYR A 522 -11.74 15.82 39.34
C TYR A 522 -11.22 14.67 40.24
N ASP A 523 -10.01 14.80 40.78
CA ASP A 523 -9.28 13.73 41.49
C ASP A 523 -9.21 12.43 40.65
N CYS A 524 -9.01 12.56 39.34
CA CYS A 524 -8.86 11.45 38.41
C CYS A 524 -7.50 11.51 37.72
N LYS A 525 -7.12 10.42 37.06
CA LYS A 525 -5.90 10.34 36.26
C LYS A 525 -6.22 9.99 34.82
N ILE A 526 -5.42 10.50 33.90
CA ILE A 526 -5.43 10.02 32.52
C ILE A 526 -4.74 8.66 32.49
N VAL A 527 -5.29 7.73 31.70
CA VAL A 527 -4.73 6.39 31.53
C VAL A 527 -3.49 6.44 30.63
N GLU A 528 -2.39 5.84 31.11
CA GLU A 528 -1.13 5.73 30.38
C GLU A 528 -1.25 4.78 29.18
N GLY A 529 -0.52 5.09 28.09
CA GLY A 529 -0.49 4.25 26.88
C GLY A 529 -1.64 4.48 25.89
N VAL A 530 -2.58 5.38 26.19
CA VAL A 530 -3.62 5.80 25.24
C VAL A 530 -3.04 6.83 24.25
N LEU A 531 -3.38 6.68 22.98
CA LEU A 531 -2.89 7.48 21.87
C LEU A 531 -4.06 8.00 21.04
N SER A 532 -4.06 9.29 20.73
CA SER A 532 -4.96 9.89 19.73
C SER A 532 -4.25 10.00 18.39
N HIS A 533 -4.76 9.36 17.35
CA HIS A 533 -4.08 9.24 16.07
C HIS A 533 -4.62 10.20 15.01
N GLN A 534 -3.71 10.75 14.19
CA GLN A 534 -4.08 11.24 12.87
C GLN A 534 -4.66 10.09 12.05
N MET A 535 -5.75 10.34 11.33
CA MET A 535 -6.35 9.39 10.40
C MET A 535 -6.18 9.87 8.96
N LYS A 536 -5.91 8.93 8.06
CA LYS A 536 -5.88 9.15 6.61
C LYS A 536 -6.73 8.08 5.91
N GLN A 537 -6.86 8.17 4.61
CA GLN A 537 -7.54 7.14 3.84
C GLN A 537 -6.85 5.78 4.04
N PHE A 538 -7.58 4.79 4.54
CA PHE A 538 -7.09 3.45 4.92
C PHE A 538 -6.04 3.42 6.03
N VAL A 539 -5.83 4.52 6.76
CA VAL A 539 -4.86 4.57 7.88
C VAL A 539 -5.57 5.05 9.13
N ILE A 540 -5.86 4.12 10.04
CA ILE A 540 -6.48 4.42 11.35
C ILE A 540 -5.45 4.91 12.38
N ASP A 541 -4.21 4.42 12.30
CA ASP A 541 -3.11 4.79 13.21
C ASP A 541 -2.03 5.54 12.44
N GLY A 542 -2.26 6.83 12.17
CA GLY A 542 -1.26 7.69 11.54
C GLY A 542 -0.10 8.05 12.47
N ASN A 543 0.99 8.53 11.87
CA ASN A 543 2.25 8.81 12.58
C ASN A 543 2.20 10.04 13.48
N LYS A 544 1.37 11.05 13.16
CA LYS A 544 1.15 12.20 14.05
C LYS A 544 0.21 11.77 15.17
N VAL A 545 0.70 11.80 16.40
CA VAL A 545 -0.01 11.26 17.56
C VAL A 545 -0.03 12.28 18.71
N VAL A 546 -1.14 12.32 19.45
CA VAL A 546 -1.21 12.96 20.77
C VAL A 546 -1.12 11.86 21.82
N LEU A 547 -0.09 11.95 22.65
CA LEU A 547 0.13 11.03 23.75
C LEU A 547 -0.73 11.45 24.94
N SER A 548 -1.45 10.53 25.58
CA SER A 548 -2.29 10.92 26.73
C SER A 548 -1.46 11.22 28.00
N VAL A 549 -0.37 10.47 28.22
CA VAL A 549 0.57 10.67 29.34
C VAL A 549 2.00 10.44 28.88
N SER A 550 2.88 11.41 29.14
CA SER A 550 4.31 11.33 28.81
C SER A 550 5.04 10.39 29.77
N ASN A 551 5.62 9.31 29.24
CA ASN A 551 6.44 8.36 29.99
C ASN A 551 7.87 8.30 29.41
N PRO A 552 8.91 8.01 30.22
CA PRO A 552 10.29 7.91 29.73
C PRO A 552 10.47 6.88 28.60
N ASP A 553 9.69 5.80 28.66
CA ASP A 553 9.73 4.66 27.74
C ASP A 553 8.93 4.90 26.46
N THR A 554 8.03 5.90 26.44
CA THR A 554 7.13 6.19 25.31
C THR A 554 7.34 7.63 24.88
N ARG A 555 8.17 7.83 23.85
CA ARG A 555 8.41 9.14 23.24
C ARG A 555 7.67 9.26 21.92
N VAL A 556 6.92 10.34 21.78
CA VAL A 556 6.29 10.76 20.53
C VAL A 556 6.95 12.06 20.11
N ASP A 557 7.21 12.21 18.81
CA ASP A 557 7.77 13.43 18.27
C ASP A 557 6.79 14.60 18.49
N GLU A 558 7.34 15.77 18.79
CA GLU A 558 6.53 16.97 18.89
C GLU A 558 6.01 17.33 17.49
N ALA A 559 4.69 17.41 17.35
CA ALA A 559 4.02 17.63 16.08
C ALA A 559 3.05 18.80 16.19
N GLU A 560 3.03 19.63 15.15
CA GLU A 560 2.05 20.69 14.98
C GLU A 560 0.86 20.17 14.17
N PHE A 561 -0.34 20.51 14.61
CA PHE A 561 -1.56 20.25 13.85
C PHE A 561 -1.64 21.19 12.66
N GLU A 562 -2.14 20.68 11.53
CA GLU A 562 -2.25 21.39 10.27
C GLU A 562 -3.69 21.42 9.75
N GLU A 563 -3.98 22.34 8.83
CA GLU A 563 -5.26 22.36 8.13
C GLU A 563 -5.42 21.13 7.23
N ASN A 564 -6.66 20.69 7.06
CA ASN A 564 -7.08 19.54 6.27
C ASN A 564 -6.69 18.17 6.83
N GLU A 565 -6.24 18.10 8.07
CA GLU A 565 -6.00 16.85 8.79
C GLU A 565 -7.25 16.33 9.50
N VAL A 566 -7.27 15.02 9.78
CA VAL A 566 -8.32 14.36 10.57
C VAL A 566 -7.68 13.63 11.73
N TYR A 567 -8.30 13.72 12.90
CA TYR A 567 -7.82 13.06 14.11
C TYR A 567 -8.93 12.25 14.78
N SER A 568 -8.55 11.10 15.32
CA SER A 568 -9.30 10.41 16.37
C SER A 568 -8.74 10.86 17.72
N ILE A 569 -9.54 11.62 18.47
CA ILE A 569 -9.16 12.05 19.81
C ILE A 569 -9.70 11.03 20.79
N ASP A 570 -8.81 10.41 21.55
CA ASP A 570 -9.08 9.33 22.48
C ASP A 570 -8.69 9.74 23.91
N ILE A 571 -9.68 9.89 24.77
CA ILE A 571 -9.54 10.34 26.15
C ILE A 571 -10.07 9.26 27.09
N VAL A 572 -9.19 8.73 27.92
CA VAL A 572 -9.54 7.75 28.94
C VAL A 572 -9.09 8.25 30.30
N THR A 573 -10.03 8.36 31.23
CA THR A 573 -9.82 8.77 32.62
C THR A 573 -10.11 7.61 33.56
N SER A 574 -9.38 7.55 34.67
CA SER A 574 -9.48 6.53 35.70
C SER A 574 -9.58 7.19 37.07
N THR A 575 -10.41 6.64 37.96
CA THR A 575 -10.38 6.98 39.38
C THR A 575 -9.16 6.40 40.11
N GLY A 576 -8.48 5.45 39.47
CA GLY A 576 -7.38 4.68 40.03
C GLY A 576 -5.99 5.23 39.71
N GLY A 577 -5.08 4.31 39.38
CA GLY A 577 -3.66 4.61 39.20
C GLY A 577 -3.30 5.26 37.86
N GLY A 578 -4.14 5.09 36.84
CA GLY A 578 -3.85 5.44 35.44
C GLY A 578 -2.88 4.46 34.77
N LYS A 579 -2.65 3.29 35.35
CA LYS A 579 -1.60 2.33 34.93
C LYS A 579 -2.22 0.96 34.68
N PRO A 580 -2.86 0.77 33.52
CA PRO A 580 -3.62 -0.44 33.27
C PRO A 580 -2.70 -1.64 33.07
N LYS A 581 -3.21 -2.82 33.42
CA LYS A 581 -2.54 -4.10 33.17
C LYS A 581 -3.08 -4.73 31.91
N LEU A 582 -2.17 -5.31 31.15
CA LEU A 582 -2.44 -6.04 29.92
C LEU A 582 -3.06 -7.41 30.20
N ASP A 583 -4.17 -7.73 29.53
CA ASP A 583 -4.73 -9.09 29.46
C ASP A 583 -4.69 -9.61 28.02
N GLU A 584 -3.59 -10.28 27.68
CA GLU A 584 -3.41 -10.89 26.36
C GLU A 584 -4.40 -12.03 26.09
N LYS A 585 -4.92 -12.71 27.13
CA LYS A 585 -5.79 -13.87 26.95
C LYS A 585 -7.17 -13.48 26.44
N GLN A 586 -7.64 -12.29 26.80
CA GLN A 586 -8.91 -11.74 26.34
C GLN A 586 -8.79 -10.98 25.01
N THR A 587 -7.59 -10.89 24.42
CA THR A 587 -7.37 -10.15 23.17
C THR A 587 -8.07 -10.85 22.01
N THR A 588 -9.03 -10.16 21.40
CA THR A 588 -9.78 -10.65 20.24
C THR A 588 -9.65 -9.72 19.04
N ILE A 589 -9.12 -8.52 19.20
CA ILE A 589 -9.04 -7.50 18.14
C ILE A 589 -7.63 -7.45 17.57
N TYR A 590 -7.54 -7.47 16.25
CA TYR A 590 -6.29 -7.47 15.50
C TYR A 590 -6.40 -6.57 14.28
N LYS A 591 -5.26 -6.05 13.83
CA LYS A 591 -5.11 -5.33 12.56
C LYS A 591 -3.93 -5.90 11.80
N ARG A 592 -4.02 -5.94 10.47
CA ARG A 592 -2.92 -6.42 9.64
C ARG A 592 -1.79 -5.39 9.56
N ALA A 593 -0.55 -5.85 9.73
CA ALA A 593 0.64 -5.08 9.41
C ALA A 593 1.00 -5.30 7.93
N VAL A 594 0.57 -4.37 7.07
CA VAL A 594 0.70 -4.50 5.60
C VAL A 594 2.14 -4.38 5.10
N ASP A 595 3.00 -3.76 5.90
CA ASP A 595 4.44 -3.57 5.67
C ASP A 595 5.28 -4.80 6.08
N LYS A 596 4.70 -5.73 6.82
CA LYS A 596 5.37 -6.94 7.32
C LYS A 596 5.04 -8.13 6.42
N SER A 597 6.08 -8.90 6.08
CA SER A 597 5.95 -10.12 5.28
C SER A 597 6.72 -11.27 5.93
N TYR A 598 6.04 -12.40 6.08
CA TYR A 598 6.60 -13.60 6.69
C TYR A 598 5.95 -14.85 6.08
N ASN A 599 6.77 -15.86 5.81
CA ASN A 599 6.31 -17.14 5.27
C ASN A 599 5.82 -18.06 6.39
N LEU A 600 4.52 -18.00 6.69
CA LEU A 600 3.85 -18.81 7.71
C LEU A 600 4.06 -20.31 7.50
N LYS A 601 4.53 -21.01 8.54
CA LYS A 601 4.89 -22.42 8.51
C LYS A 601 3.68 -23.32 8.71
N MET A 602 2.71 -22.94 9.54
CA MET A 602 1.54 -23.77 9.81
C MET A 602 0.45 -23.60 8.75
N LYS A 603 -0.21 -24.71 8.37
CA LYS A 603 -1.33 -24.69 7.41
C LYS A 603 -2.53 -23.88 7.95
N ALA A 604 -2.79 -23.95 9.26
CA ALA A 604 -3.85 -23.18 9.90
C ALA A 604 -3.59 -21.67 9.80
N SER A 605 -2.36 -21.21 10.08
CA SER A 605 -1.98 -19.80 10.00
C SER A 605 -2.06 -19.28 8.57
N ARG A 606 -1.58 -20.03 7.57
CA ARG A 606 -1.73 -19.64 6.15
C ARG A 606 -3.18 -19.47 5.74
N PHE A 607 -4.06 -20.37 6.20
CA PHE A 607 -5.49 -20.30 5.93
C PHE A 607 -6.12 -19.05 6.58
N ILE A 608 -5.89 -18.85 7.87
CA ILE A 608 -6.43 -17.71 8.61
C ILE A 608 -5.89 -16.38 8.07
N PHE A 609 -4.59 -16.30 7.77
CA PHE A 609 -4.01 -15.09 7.18
C PHE A 609 -4.56 -14.79 5.79
N SER A 610 -4.86 -15.81 4.97
CA SER A 610 -5.54 -15.64 3.69
C SER A 610 -6.99 -15.15 3.87
N GLU A 611 -7.72 -15.67 4.84
CA GLU A 611 -9.07 -15.21 5.18
C GLU A 611 -9.07 -13.74 5.63
N ILE A 612 -8.16 -13.39 6.56
CA ILE A 612 -7.97 -12.01 7.04
C ILE A 612 -7.61 -11.09 5.88
N SER A 613 -6.67 -11.48 5.02
CA SER A 613 -6.24 -10.66 3.89
C SER A 613 -7.37 -10.37 2.89
N GLN A 614 -8.37 -11.24 2.80
CA GLN A 614 -9.51 -11.08 1.89
C GLN A 614 -10.66 -10.30 2.53
N LYS A 615 -10.96 -10.53 3.82
CA LYS A 615 -12.08 -9.91 4.53
C LYS A 615 -11.71 -8.56 5.16
N PHE A 616 -10.50 -8.45 5.69
CA PHE A 616 -10.01 -7.34 6.51
C PHE A 616 -8.61 -6.93 6.03
N PRO A 617 -8.49 -6.38 4.82
CA PRO A 617 -7.19 -6.11 4.22
C PRO A 617 -6.37 -5.10 5.03
N ILE A 618 -7.04 -4.11 5.64
CA ILE A 618 -6.38 -2.98 6.33
C ILE A 618 -7.01 -2.64 7.68
N MET A 619 -8.34 -2.68 7.79
CA MET A 619 -9.04 -2.24 9.01
C MET A 619 -8.90 -3.26 10.16
N PRO A 620 -8.85 -2.80 11.42
CA PRO A 620 -9.02 -3.64 12.60
C PRO A 620 -10.27 -4.52 12.53
N PHE A 621 -10.15 -5.75 13.01
CA PHE A 621 -11.21 -6.75 13.01
C PHE A 621 -11.21 -7.56 14.31
N THR A 622 -12.34 -8.18 14.63
CA THR A 622 -12.46 -9.10 15.77
C THR A 622 -12.31 -10.55 15.32
N ALA A 623 -11.66 -11.38 16.13
CA ALA A 623 -11.50 -12.80 15.92
C ALA A 623 -12.85 -13.55 15.91
N ARG A 624 -13.93 -12.93 16.39
CA ARG A 624 -15.30 -13.44 16.29
C ARG A 624 -15.76 -13.62 14.83
N ASP A 625 -15.25 -12.81 13.90
CA ASP A 625 -15.61 -12.87 12.47
C ASP A 625 -14.79 -13.91 11.66
N LEU A 626 -13.90 -14.67 12.33
CA LEU A 626 -13.05 -15.70 11.73
C LEU A 626 -13.58 -17.12 11.98
N GLU A 627 -13.09 -18.09 11.22
CA GLU A 627 -13.43 -19.50 11.42
C GLU A 627 -12.87 -20.04 12.77
N GLU A 628 -13.76 -20.27 13.75
CA GLU A 628 -13.42 -20.58 15.15
C GLU A 628 -12.47 -21.77 15.33
N LYS A 629 -12.68 -22.87 14.57
CA LYS A 629 -11.89 -24.11 14.71
C LYS A 629 -10.41 -23.95 14.38
N ARG A 630 -10.07 -23.00 13.51
CA ARG A 630 -8.70 -22.78 13.01
C ARG A 630 -8.13 -21.42 13.42
N GLY A 631 -8.99 -20.48 13.81
CA GLY A 631 -8.67 -19.10 14.16
C GLY A 631 -7.64 -18.98 15.28
N ARG A 632 -7.91 -19.57 16.45
CA ARG A 632 -7.07 -19.36 17.64
C ARG A 632 -5.61 -19.79 17.44
N LEU A 633 -5.37 -20.96 16.86
CA LEU A 633 -4.01 -21.45 16.62
C LEU A 633 -3.30 -20.67 15.51
N GLY A 634 -4.03 -20.29 14.46
CA GLY A 634 -3.47 -19.53 13.34
C GLY A 634 -3.06 -18.10 13.73
N LEU A 635 -3.83 -17.45 14.61
CA LEU A 635 -3.56 -16.09 15.07
C LEU A 635 -2.25 -15.99 15.86
N VAL A 636 -1.92 -16.99 16.68
CA VAL A 636 -0.70 -16.98 17.51
C VAL A 636 0.56 -16.85 16.65
N GLU A 637 0.69 -17.63 15.57
CA GLU A 637 1.86 -17.54 14.68
C GLU A 637 1.90 -16.17 13.96
N CYS A 638 0.75 -15.66 13.53
CA CYS A 638 0.66 -14.37 12.85
C CYS A 638 1.08 -13.21 13.76
N VAL A 639 0.68 -13.22 15.04
CA VAL A 639 1.07 -12.19 16.03
C VAL A 639 2.55 -12.32 16.38
N ASN A 640 3.05 -13.53 16.62
CA ASN A 640 4.46 -13.78 16.96
C ASN A 640 5.45 -13.34 15.86
N HIS A 641 4.99 -13.31 14.61
CA HIS A 641 5.76 -12.85 13.46
C HIS A 641 5.35 -11.46 12.97
N GLU A 642 4.69 -10.67 13.81
CA GLU A 642 4.32 -9.27 13.55
C GLU A 642 3.46 -9.06 12.29
N LEU A 643 2.80 -10.09 11.78
CA LEU A 643 1.87 -9.96 10.66
C LEU A 643 0.54 -9.34 11.09
N LEU A 644 0.21 -9.47 12.37
CA LEU A 644 -0.97 -8.90 13.01
C LEU A 644 -0.55 -8.10 14.25
N GLN A 645 -1.04 -6.87 14.33
CA GLN A 645 -0.94 -6.01 15.51
C GLN A 645 -2.16 -6.27 16.41
N PRO A 646 -1.97 -6.73 17.66
CA PRO A 646 -3.05 -6.93 18.61
C PRO A 646 -3.52 -5.60 19.23
N TYR A 647 -4.83 -5.50 19.50
CA TYR A 647 -5.42 -4.47 20.36
C TYR A 647 -5.88 -5.15 21.65
N PRO A 648 -5.02 -5.18 22.67
CA PRO A 648 -5.29 -6.01 23.83
C PRO A 648 -6.29 -5.36 24.77
N VAL A 649 -6.96 -6.19 25.56
CA VAL A 649 -7.85 -5.74 26.63
C VAL A 649 -7.00 -5.27 27.81
N LEU A 650 -7.31 -4.09 28.30
CA LEU A 650 -6.59 -3.44 29.39
C LEU A 650 -7.51 -3.33 30.62
N HIS A 651 -6.95 -3.51 31.82
CA HIS A 651 -7.73 -3.44 33.07
C HIS A 651 -7.03 -2.56 34.11
N GLU A 652 -7.81 -1.70 34.76
CA GLU A 652 -7.47 -1.07 36.03
C GLU A 652 -7.69 -2.04 37.20
N LYS A 653 -7.30 -1.63 38.41
CA LYS A 653 -7.52 -2.46 39.60
C LYS A 653 -9.03 -2.69 39.82
N PRO A 654 -9.44 -3.87 40.30
CA PRO A 654 -10.83 -4.11 40.65
C PRO A 654 -11.35 -3.06 41.65
N GLY A 655 -12.51 -2.46 41.33
CA GLY A 655 -13.12 -1.37 42.11
C GLY A 655 -12.83 0.04 41.59
N ASP A 656 -11.78 0.22 40.78
CA ASP A 656 -11.56 1.49 40.08
C ASP A 656 -12.53 1.63 38.91
N LEU A 657 -12.98 2.86 38.65
CA LEU A 657 -13.89 3.20 37.57
C LEU A 657 -13.14 3.91 36.45
N VAL A 658 -13.49 3.57 35.22
CA VAL A 658 -12.86 4.11 34.01
C VAL A 658 -13.93 4.69 33.09
N ALA A 659 -13.68 5.91 32.60
CA ALA A 659 -14.47 6.54 31.54
C ALA A 659 -13.61 6.75 30.29
N HIS A 660 -14.23 6.53 29.15
CA HIS A 660 -13.67 6.61 27.80
C HIS A 660 -14.56 7.48 26.92
N ILE A 661 -13.98 8.52 26.34
CA ILE A 661 -14.61 9.38 25.35
C ILE A 661 -13.68 9.44 24.15
N LYS A 662 -14.17 9.01 22.99
CA LYS A 662 -13.45 9.07 21.72
C LYS A 662 -14.29 9.75 20.65
N PHE A 663 -13.70 10.63 19.87
CA PHE A 663 -14.40 11.29 18.78
C PHE A 663 -13.49 11.59 17.59
N THR A 664 -14.10 11.70 16.42
CA THR A 664 -13.43 12.09 15.17
C THR A 664 -13.60 13.59 14.95
N VAL A 665 -12.50 14.29 14.67
CA VAL A 665 -12.47 15.72 14.40
C VAL A 665 -11.79 16.01 13.06
N LEU A 666 -12.41 16.86 12.26
CA LEU A 666 -11.91 17.34 10.97
C LEU A 666 -11.35 18.76 11.15
N LEU A 667 -10.08 18.98 10.84
CA LEU A 667 -9.43 20.28 10.94
C LEU A 667 -9.66 21.08 9.65
N MET A 668 -10.81 21.73 9.56
CA MET A 668 -11.17 22.54 8.39
C MET A 668 -10.55 23.95 8.49
N PRO A 669 -10.38 24.68 7.37
CA PRO A 669 -9.91 26.08 7.40
C PRO A 669 -10.78 27.05 8.23
N ASN A 670 -12.04 26.67 8.54
CA ASN A 670 -12.95 27.44 9.40
C ASN A 670 -12.95 26.98 10.86
N GLY A 671 -12.03 26.09 11.25
CA GLY A 671 -11.89 25.52 12.59
C GLY A 671 -12.24 24.03 12.65
N SER A 672 -12.22 23.49 13.86
CA SER A 672 -12.37 22.06 14.10
C SER A 672 -13.85 21.64 14.01
N ASP A 673 -14.15 20.58 13.25
CA ASP A 673 -15.51 20.03 13.09
C ASP A 673 -15.56 18.63 13.71
N ARG A 674 -16.13 18.52 14.92
CA ARG A 674 -16.41 17.23 15.57
C ARG A 674 -17.58 16.57 14.86
N VAL A 675 -17.34 15.43 14.21
CA VAL A 675 -18.36 14.73 13.40
C VAL A 675 -18.99 13.55 14.14
N THR A 676 -18.31 12.98 15.14
CA THR A 676 -18.89 11.93 16.01
C THR A 676 -19.18 12.46 17.40
N SER A 677 -20.39 12.21 17.88
CA SER A 677 -20.85 12.66 19.19
C SER A 677 -22.11 11.91 19.60
N HIS A 678 -22.34 11.86 20.91
CA HIS A 678 -23.55 11.32 21.49
C HIS A 678 -24.01 12.21 22.65
N ALA A 679 -25.31 12.14 22.99
CA ALA A 679 -25.87 12.89 24.10
C ALA A 679 -25.25 12.41 25.43
N LEU A 680 -24.87 13.34 26.29
CA LEU A 680 -24.29 13.01 27.59
C LEU A 680 -25.41 12.77 28.62
N GLN A 681 -25.21 11.82 29.53
CA GLN A 681 -26.07 11.67 30.71
C GLN A 681 -25.96 12.90 31.61
N GLU A 682 -27.00 13.16 32.40
CA GLU A 682 -26.94 14.17 33.45
C GLU A 682 -25.98 13.70 34.54
N LEU A 683 -24.98 14.52 34.87
CA LEU A 683 -23.95 14.23 35.86
C LEU A 683 -24.04 15.23 37.01
N LYS A 684 -23.85 14.73 38.24
CA LYS A 684 -23.66 15.54 39.45
C LYS A 684 -22.33 15.18 40.10
N PRO A 685 -21.20 15.65 39.53
CA PRO A 685 -19.89 15.40 40.09
C PRO A 685 -19.76 16.08 41.45
N THR A 686 -18.93 15.50 42.31
CA THR A 686 -18.59 16.06 43.63
C THR A 686 -17.60 17.21 43.53
N LYS A 687 -16.90 17.31 42.39
CA LYS A 687 -15.91 18.33 42.06
C LYS A 687 -16.42 19.31 41.02
N THR A 688 -15.98 20.55 41.10
CA THR A 688 -16.27 21.60 40.12
C THR A 688 -14.96 22.18 39.60
N ILE A 689 -14.95 22.55 38.32
CA ILE A 689 -13.81 23.23 37.66
C ILE A 689 -13.95 24.76 37.72
N GLU A 690 -14.83 25.26 38.57
CA GLU A 690 -15.13 26.68 38.63
C GLU A 690 -13.94 27.49 39.17
N ASP A 691 -13.13 26.90 40.02
CA ASP A 691 -11.98 27.56 40.63
C ASP A 691 -10.69 27.43 39.79
N GLU A 692 -10.75 26.76 38.64
CA GLU A 692 -9.61 26.52 37.75
C GLU A 692 -9.60 27.48 36.55
N PRO A 693 -8.89 28.62 36.62
CA PRO A 693 -8.94 29.66 35.60
C PRO A 693 -8.38 29.21 34.25
N GLU A 694 -7.39 28.31 34.26
CA GLU A 694 -6.76 27.79 33.04
C GLU A 694 -7.72 26.89 32.26
N ILE A 695 -8.44 25.99 32.94
CA ILE A 695 -9.46 25.13 32.34
C ILE A 695 -10.59 25.99 31.75
N LYS A 696 -11.05 27.00 32.49
CA LYS A 696 -12.04 27.97 31.99
C LYS A 696 -11.56 28.69 30.74
N ALA A 697 -10.30 29.12 30.72
CA ALA A 697 -9.71 29.79 29.56
C ALA A 697 -9.70 28.89 28.32
N TRP A 698 -9.36 27.59 28.48
CA TRP A 698 -9.45 26.64 27.36
C TRP A 698 -10.88 26.41 26.91
N LEU A 699 -11.83 26.23 27.82
CA LEU A 699 -13.24 26.01 27.48
C LEU A 699 -13.88 27.23 26.79
N ALA A 700 -13.38 28.43 27.06
CA ALA A 700 -13.81 29.67 26.41
C ALA A 700 -13.27 29.82 24.97
N LEU A 701 -12.28 29.02 24.54
CA LEU A 701 -11.76 29.07 23.18
C LEU A 701 -12.86 28.67 22.17
N PRO A 702 -12.96 29.37 21.02
CA PRO A 702 -13.92 29.01 19.99
C PRO A 702 -13.47 27.75 19.24
N VAL A 703 -14.41 26.83 19.00
CA VAL A 703 -14.19 25.63 18.19
C VAL A 703 -14.17 25.96 16.69
N LYS A 704 -14.98 26.92 16.24
CA LYS A 704 -15.04 27.41 14.85
C LYS A 704 -14.79 28.92 14.80
N THR A 705 -14.03 29.38 13.81
CA THR A 705 -13.83 30.81 13.58
C THR A 705 -15.12 31.41 13.01
N LYS A 706 -15.64 32.48 13.62
CA LYS A 706 -16.78 33.22 13.05
C LYS A 706 -16.36 33.77 11.69
N LYS A 707 -17.05 33.35 10.63
CA LYS A 707 -16.91 33.92 9.28
C LYS A 707 -17.03 35.45 9.42
N LYS A 708 -15.97 36.21 9.11
CA LYS A 708 -16.09 37.67 8.93
C LYS A 708 -17.19 37.85 7.88
N GLY A 709 -18.33 38.38 8.31
CA GLY A 709 -19.51 38.53 7.46
C GLY A 709 -19.12 39.19 6.16
N GLY A 710 -19.47 38.54 5.04
CA GLY A 710 -19.32 39.13 3.73
C GLY A 710 -20.04 40.47 3.72
N GLY A 711 -19.27 41.56 3.74
CA GLY A 711 -19.80 42.89 3.59
C GLY A 711 -20.68 42.92 2.35
N LYS A 712 -21.92 43.39 2.52
CA LYS A 712 -22.86 43.70 1.44
C LYS A 712 -22.08 44.24 0.25
N LYS A 713 -22.07 43.50 -0.85
CA LYS A 713 -21.67 43.98 -2.17
C LYS A 713 -22.59 45.16 -2.49
N LYS A 714 -22.12 46.38 -2.21
CA LYS A 714 -22.86 47.63 -2.42
C LYS A 714 -23.10 47.71 -3.93
N LYS A 715 -24.37 47.58 -4.35
CA LYS A 715 -24.83 47.82 -5.73
C LYS A 715 -24.23 49.15 -6.19
N GLY A 716 -23.56 49.13 -7.34
CA GLY A 716 -23.06 50.33 -8.00
C GLY A 716 -24.19 51.32 -8.23
N ARG A 717 -24.00 52.55 -7.77
CA ARG A 717 -24.90 53.66 -8.03
C ARG A 717 -24.31 54.44 -9.21
N LYS A 718 -25.01 54.37 -10.36
CA LYS A 718 -24.89 55.31 -11.48
C LYS A 718 -25.38 56.69 -10.98
N GLY A 719 -24.76 57.76 -11.48
CA GLY A 719 -24.79 59.10 -10.90
C GLY A 719 -26.15 59.81 -10.89
N ASP A 720 -26.23 60.89 -10.11
CA ASP A 720 -26.26 62.25 -10.64
C ASP A 720 -25.96 63.27 -9.53
N LYS A 721 -25.39 64.42 -9.94
CA LYS A 721 -25.15 65.62 -9.11
C LYS A 721 -26.48 66.34 -8.82
N VAL A 722 -26.51 67.12 -7.72
CA VAL A 722 -26.83 68.58 -7.66
C VAL A 722 -27.20 69.01 -6.22
N GLU A 723 -26.45 70.03 -5.75
CA GLU A 723 -26.73 71.19 -4.87
C GLU A 723 -27.57 71.13 -3.56
N GLU A 724 -26.88 71.49 -2.47
CA GLU A 724 -27.04 72.69 -1.59
C GLU A 724 -28.35 73.03 -0.81
N SER A 725 -28.11 73.50 0.44
CA SER A 725 -29.01 74.14 1.45
C SER A 725 -29.85 73.19 2.31
N SER A 726 -30.08 73.37 3.62
CA SER A 726 -29.90 74.49 4.55
C SER A 726 -29.93 73.98 6.02
N GLN A 727 -29.39 74.80 6.93
CA GLN A 727 -29.44 74.67 8.39
C GLN A 727 -30.86 74.74 8.97
N ALA A 728 -31.11 74.04 10.09
CA ALA A 728 -31.94 74.52 11.20
C ALA A 728 -31.79 73.60 12.43
N GLU A 729 -31.08 74.08 13.46
CA GLU A 729 -31.45 73.77 14.85
C GLU A 729 -32.57 74.73 15.29
N PRO A 730 -33.37 74.38 16.31
CA PRO A 730 -33.19 75.12 17.56
C PRO A 730 -33.36 74.29 18.86
N MET A 731 -32.42 74.53 19.77
CA MET A 731 -32.52 74.92 21.19
C MET A 731 -33.51 74.25 22.17
N GLU A 732 -32.85 73.68 23.20
CA GLU A 732 -32.93 73.97 24.64
C GLU A 732 -34.18 73.61 25.48
N GLY A 733 -33.83 72.88 26.55
CA GLY A 733 -34.57 72.55 27.76
C GLY A 733 -33.72 71.61 28.60
#